data_AF-A0A8H2DW26-F1
#
_entry.id   AF-A0A8H2DW26-F1
#
_cell.length_a   1.000
_cell.length_b   1.000
_cell.length_c   1.000
_cell.angle_alpha   90.00
_cell.angle_beta   90.00
_cell.angle_gamma   90.00
#
_symmetry.space_group_name_H-M   'P 1'
#
loop_
_entity.id
_entity.type
_entity.pdbx_description
1 polymer ?
#
loop_
_entity_poly.entity_id
_entity_poly.type
_entity_poly.pdbx_seq_one_letter_code
_entity_poly.pdbx_strand_id
1 'polypeptide(L)'
;MIMISLIDHMTEMFDRDTGSKVAISYFFCQATDSRLNNALAVVKGLLSQFISNPRYPSLVRYLKSEIDIRGKNYFEDPNAFYALERILLSICADPQYNTFYFLVDALDECIGDLDRLLKLICSTCTKASRIRWLVTRDIEAQFEYARLQLQISLEEHGEQINTTVEAYIHSKLQELSIKKRYRVDIQERVGQLLREKAGGIFLWVHLACKELERVYSYNAVTTLNGLPSGLNGFYGEELKYLDRSDYNNDFKSCSKILSAMVVVFRPLSLQKMVTIAELPSEMNEIDVEVQVKSCGSFLTTHNRIISFVHQSAKDFLDKKIGSRLIIPNGLGYQHQEIFTRSMRQLENELRTDICSLKRLDFAVKDLRAEHKDMIDHLRYACYHWVDHLALAEPPMAKAELALRFLEKHLLHWMELTILLDPTFDIVTKVKWLGTTMEGASNEYLNALLYDFRRFSQYHKAVVCNMPLQLYSSCLVFSPGHSIIKSLFRPMVPECIQQTYSLKKKWGSLVQIFQPPNEGTFFNLGMIALSNDNKTFAVGLKYDTHSLILWGVSSGAILQHLLVSNRDVISWLSLEFSPDNQMIAVIAKLRPMQEQGDPAASPRDSRVSIGIWNVVFGERTHTWEIQEVPHPWQTSIVWIPGNAPKLVFAITLKDLRLLHADRGSGSVSDQFYQAIPKNYDGDGWCITKLACSTLGDRLVSGAQGYRSILL
;
A
#
# COMPACT_ATOMS: atom_id res chain seq x y z
N MET A 1 21.33 14.34 -0.43
CA MET A 1 22.62 14.51 0.30
C MET A 1 22.44 15.22 1.64
N ILE A 2 21.78 16.38 1.70
CA ILE A 2 21.56 17.12 2.96
C ILE A 2 20.83 16.28 4.02
N MET A 3 19.76 15.58 3.63
CA MET A 3 18.99 14.73 4.55
C MET A 3 19.85 13.65 5.21
N ILE A 4 20.75 13.00 4.47
CA ILE A 4 21.65 11.95 4.99
C ILE A 4 22.57 12.53 6.05
N SER A 5 23.25 13.65 5.75
CA SER A 5 24.13 14.32 6.71
C SER A 5 23.40 14.77 7.98
N LEU A 6 22.14 15.19 7.83
CA LEU A 6 21.32 15.60 8.96
C LEU A 6 20.87 14.40 9.80
N ILE A 7 20.53 13.26 9.17
CA ILE A 7 20.27 11.98 9.85
C ILE A 7 21.51 11.56 10.65
N ASP A 8 22.70 11.58 10.04
CA ASP A 8 23.95 11.17 10.70
C ASP A 8 24.25 12.08 11.90
N HIS A 9 24.19 13.40 11.69
CA HIS A 9 24.44 14.38 12.75
C HIS A 9 23.44 14.25 13.91
N MET A 10 22.15 14.12 13.60
CA MET A 10 21.12 13.90 14.62
C MET A 10 21.38 12.59 15.37
N THR A 11 21.66 11.50 14.66
CA THR A 11 21.92 10.19 15.27
C THR A 11 23.11 10.26 16.22
N GLU A 12 24.23 10.85 15.80
CA GLU A 12 25.41 11.07 16.66
C GLU A 12 25.08 11.93 17.88
N MET A 13 24.35 13.02 17.68
CA MET A 13 24.01 13.96 18.75
C MET A 13 23.16 13.27 19.83
N PHE A 14 22.22 12.42 19.43
CA PHE A 14 21.39 11.66 20.37
C PHE A 14 22.07 10.41 20.93
N ASP A 15 23.12 9.89 20.29
CA ASP A 15 23.95 8.82 20.86
C ASP A 15 24.85 9.33 22.00
N ARG A 16 25.31 10.59 21.91
CA ARG A 16 26.13 11.22 22.96
C ARG A 16 25.31 11.59 24.20
N ASP A 17 24.02 11.84 24.04
CA ASP A 17 23.10 12.12 25.14
C ASP A 17 22.44 10.84 25.67
N THR A 18 23.12 10.16 26.58
CA THR A 18 22.68 8.88 27.18
C THR A 18 21.35 8.95 27.95
N GLY A 19 20.82 10.16 28.22
CA GLY A 19 19.50 10.39 28.81
C GLY A 19 18.39 10.71 27.80
N SER A 20 18.74 10.85 26.51
CA SER A 20 17.84 11.23 25.43
C SER A 20 16.84 10.11 25.13
N LYS A 21 15.59 10.33 25.53
CA LYS A 21 14.43 9.48 25.21
C LYS A 21 13.90 9.80 23.80
N VAL A 22 14.77 9.78 22.79
CA VAL A 22 14.44 10.17 21.42
C VAL A 22 14.52 8.97 20.48
N ALA A 23 13.50 8.84 19.62
CA ALA A 23 13.48 7.86 18.55
C ALA A 23 13.49 8.57 17.19
N ILE A 24 14.24 8.02 16.23
CA ILE A 24 14.40 8.61 14.90
C ILE A 24 14.11 7.54 13.86
N SER A 25 13.37 7.93 12.83
CA SER A 25 13.17 7.12 11.64
C SER A 25 13.15 8.02 10.41
N TYR A 26 13.59 7.48 9.29
CA TYR A 26 13.64 8.23 8.04
C TYR A 26 13.12 7.43 6.84
N PHE A 27 12.78 8.09 5.76
CA PHE A 27 12.37 7.45 4.51
C PHE A 27 12.78 8.30 3.32
N PHE A 28 13.23 7.64 2.25
CA PHE A 28 13.61 8.30 0.99
C PHE A 28 12.58 7.91 -0.07
N CYS A 29 11.74 8.86 -0.47
CA CYS A 29 10.85 8.66 -1.61
C CYS A 29 11.69 8.52 -2.88
N GLN A 30 11.24 7.64 -3.78
CA GLN A 30 11.91 7.41 -5.06
C GLN A 30 10.87 7.23 -6.17
N ALA A 31 10.63 8.26 -6.98
CA ALA A 31 9.63 8.25 -8.04
C ALA A 31 9.93 7.17 -9.10
N THR A 32 11.19 6.76 -9.25
CA THR A 32 11.62 5.65 -10.11
C THR A 32 11.23 4.25 -9.60
N ASP A 33 10.79 4.09 -8.36
CA ASP A 33 10.42 2.80 -7.76
C ASP A 33 9.00 2.82 -7.18
N SER A 34 8.07 2.08 -7.82
CA SER A 34 6.69 1.95 -7.34
C SER A 34 6.55 1.41 -5.91
N ARG A 35 7.59 0.78 -5.37
CA ARG A 35 7.63 0.30 -3.98
C ARG A 35 7.96 1.40 -2.98
N LEU A 36 8.46 2.55 -3.44
CA LEU A 36 8.97 3.66 -2.60
C LEU A 36 8.31 5.01 -2.93
N ASN A 37 7.40 5.07 -3.89
CA ASN A 37 6.75 6.30 -4.35
C ASN A 37 5.29 6.45 -3.89
N ASN A 38 4.91 5.80 -2.80
CA ASN A 38 3.54 5.85 -2.28
C ASN A 38 3.50 5.96 -0.75
N ALA A 39 2.40 6.51 -0.24
CA ALA A 39 2.20 6.78 1.18
C ALA A 39 2.36 5.54 2.07
N LEU A 40 1.87 4.38 1.60
CA LEU A 40 2.00 3.11 2.32
C LEU A 40 3.45 2.72 2.52
N ALA A 41 4.28 2.88 1.47
CA ALA A 41 5.71 2.61 1.54
C ALA A 41 6.41 3.49 2.56
N VAL A 42 6.08 4.79 2.62
CA VAL A 42 6.65 5.73 3.59
C VAL A 42 6.40 5.24 5.01
N VAL A 43 5.14 5.02 5.39
CA VAL A 43 4.79 4.59 6.75
C VAL A 43 5.39 3.20 7.07
N LYS A 44 5.33 2.26 6.12
CA LYS A 44 5.92 0.93 6.28
C LYS A 44 7.43 0.99 6.50
N GLY A 45 8.12 1.83 5.72
CA GLY A 45 9.55 2.04 5.85
C GLY A 45 9.92 2.65 7.19
N LEU A 46 9.18 3.66 7.66
CA LEU A 46 9.41 4.27 8.96
C LEU A 46 9.26 3.25 10.11
N LEU A 47 8.18 2.47 10.10
CA LEU A 47 7.96 1.43 11.09
C LEU A 47 9.04 0.34 11.04
N SER A 48 9.44 -0.08 9.85
CA SER A 48 10.42 -1.14 9.67
C SER A 48 11.75 -0.81 10.36
N GLN A 49 12.14 0.47 10.41
CA GLN A 49 13.34 0.91 11.12
C GLN A 49 13.18 0.79 12.62
N PHE A 50 12.04 1.17 13.20
CA PHE A 50 11.80 0.95 14.62
C PHE A 50 11.79 -0.53 15.00
N ILE A 51 11.24 -1.38 14.14
CA ILE A 51 11.12 -2.82 14.40
C ILE A 51 12.47 -3.54 14.26
N SER A 52 13.25 -3.15 13.24
CA SER A 52 14.50 -3.86 12.89
C SER A 52 15.72 -3.30 13.62
N ASN A 53 15.62 -2.12 14.23
CA ASN A 53 16.72 -1.49 14.92
C ASN A 53 16.82 -2.00 16.38
N PRO A 54 17.94 -2.63 16.78
CA PRO A 54 18.15 -3.10 18.15
C PRO A 54 18.08 -2.00 19.23
N ARG A 55 18.15 -0.72 18.85
CA ARG A 55 18.00 0.43 19.76
C ARG A 55 16.58 0.56 20.32
N TYR A 56 15.57 0.02 19.63
CA TYR A 56 14.16 0.19 19.99
C TYR A 56 13.41 -1.14 20.26
N PRO A 57 13.97 -2.06 21.07
CA PRO A 57 13.44 -3.41 21.20
C PRO A 57 12.05 -3.43 21.84
N SER A 58 11.73 -2.44 22.67
CA SER A 58 10.43 -2.27 23.30
C SER A 58 9.32 -1.93 22.30
N LEU A 59 9.63 -1.26 21.18
CA LEU A 59 8.63 -0.82 20.20
C LEU A 59 8.07 -1.99 19.37
N VAL A 60 8.82 -3.09 19.25
CA VAL A 60 8.40 -4.31 18.55
C VAL A 60 7.10 -4.89 19.14
N ARG A 61 6.84 -4.65 20.44
CA ARG A 61 5.63 -5.14 21.11
C ARG A 61 4.35 -4.63 20.49
N TYR A 62 4.33 -3.39 19.95
CA TYR A 62 3.14 -2.80 19.34
C TYR A 62 2.79 -3.47 18.01
N LEU A 63 3.81 -3.84 17.22
CA LEU A 63 3.61 -4.63 16.02
C LEU A 63 3.13 -6.05 16.39
N LYS A 64 3.78 -6.70 17.35
CA LYS A 64 3.42 -8.05 17.78
C LYS A 64 1.98 -8.09 18.30
N SER A 65 1.59 -7.17 19.17
CA SER A 65 0.21 -7.10 19.67
C SER A 65 -0.79 -6.92 18.53
N GLU A 66 -0.48 -6.10 17.53
CA GLU A 66 -1.37 -5.91 16.38
C GLU A 66 -1.41 -7.13 15.44
N ILE A 67 -0.28 -7.82 15.25
CA ILE A 67 -0.25 -9.11 14.52
C ILE A 67 -1.04 -10.18 15.28
N ASP A 68 -0.87 -10.28 16.59
CA ASP A 68 -1.53 -11.28 17.44
C ASP A 68 -3.05 -11.05 17.46
N ILE A 69 -3.48 -9.78 17.46
CA ILE A 69 -4.90 -9.42 17.43
C ILE A 69 -5.48 -9.58 16.02
N ARG A 70 -4.77 -9.17 14.96
CA ARG A 70 -5.37 -8.94 13.62
C ARG A 70 -4.88 -9.86 12.51
N GLY A 71 -3.85 -10.66 12.77
CA GLY A 71 -3.20 -11.53 11.80
C GLY A 71 -2.27 -10.78 10.83
N LYS A 72 -1.34 -11.51 10.20
CA LYS A 72 -0.32 -10.95 9.31
C LYS A 72 -0.90 -10.31 8.05
N ASN A 73 -2.00 -10.86 7.52
CA ASN A 73 -2.63 -10.40 6.28
C ASN A 73 -3.21 -8.96 6.39
N TYR A 74 -3.34 -8.43 7.62
CA TYR A 74 -3.79 -7.07 7.89
C TYR A 74 -2.87 -5.99 7.31
N PHE A 75 -1.59 -6.30 7.06
CA PHE A 75 -0.59 -5.37 6.52
C PHE A 75 -0.44 -5.41 5.00
N GLU A 76 -1.26 -6.21 4.32
CA GLU A 76 -1.15 -6.51 2.89
C GLU A 76 -2.44 -6.16 2.10
N ASP A 77 -3.46 -5.62 2.78
CA ASP A 77 -4.77 -5.20 2.23
C ASP A 77 -4.75 -3.71 1.76
N PRO A 78 -5.66 -3.23 0.89
CA PRO A 78 -5.99 -1.80 0.69
C PRO A 78 -6.04 -0.89 1.94
N ASN A 79 -6.29 -1.46 3.13
CA ASN A 79 -6.27 -0.75 4.41
C ASN A 79 -4.93 -0.79 5.16
N ALA A 80 -3.89 -1.41 4.58
CA ALA A 80 -2.57 -1.53 5.18
C ALA A 80 -2.00 -0.16 5.60
N PHE A 81 -2.36 0.93 4.89
CA PHE A 81 -1.91 2.26 5.27
C PHE A 81 -2.40 2.62 6.67
N TYR A 82 -3.70 2.48 6.93
CA TYR A 82 -4.28 2.81 8.22
C TYR A 82 -3.85 1.86 9.34
N ALA A 83 -3.63 0.59 9.00
CA ALA A 83 -3.07 -0.40 9.90
C ALA A 83 -1.70 0.05 10.43
N LEU A 84 -0.82 0.43 9.51
CA LEU A 84 0.52 0.90 9.83
C LEU A 84 0.49 2.28 10.48
N GLU A 85 -0.39 3.18 10.05
CA GLU A 85 -0.62 4.47 10.71
C GLU A 85 -0.97 4.30 12.20
N ARG A 86 -1.90 3.39 12.54
CA ARG A 86 -2.24 3.12 13.96
C ARG A 86 -1.04 2.61 14.74
N ILE A 87 -0.25 1.70 14.16
CA ILE A 87 0.96 1.19 14.83
C ILE A 87 1.95 2.32 15.06
N LEU A 88 2.14 3.19 14.06
CA LEU A 88 3.01 4.35 14.16
C LEU A 88 2.56 5.26 15.32
N LEU A 89 1.27 5.57 15.41
CA LEU A 89 0.71 6.37 16.49
C LEU A 89 0.85 5.69 17.86
N SER A 90 0.63 4.37 17.93
CA SER A 90 0.79 3.58 19.16
C SER A 90 2.24 3.57 19.65
N ILE A 91 3.19 3.46 18.73
CA ILE A 91 4.62 3.59 19.00
C ILE A 91 4.93 5.00 19.52
N CYS A 92 4.40 6.04 18.88
CA CYS A 92 4.61 7.42 19.30
C CYS A 92 4.01 7.74 20.69
N ALA A 93 3.05 6.94 21.15
CA ALA A 93 2.48 7.04 22.48
C ALA A 93 3.29 6.31 23.57
N ASP A 94 4.37 5.60 23.23
CA ASP A 94 5.18 4.86 24.21
C ASP A 94 5.76 5.81 25.28
N PRO A 95 5.55 5.55 26.58
CA PRO A 95 6.05 6.42 27.66
C PRO A 95 7.58 6.44 27.77
N GLN A 96 8.28 5.47 27.17
CA GLN A 96 9.74 5.40 27.18
C GLN A 96 10.40 6.50 26.35
N TYR A 97 9.73 7.02 25.31
CA TYR A 97 10.32 7.98 24.36
C TYR A 97 9.57 9.31 24.39
N ASN A 98 10.24 10.41 24.72
CA ASN A 98 9.65 11.74 24.81
C ASN A 98 9.43 12.41 23.46
N THR A 99 10.25 12.08 22.46
CA THR A 99 10.17 12.69 21.13
C THR A 99 10.46 11.66 20.04
N PHE A 100 9.69 11.73 18.95
CA PHE A 100 9.89 10.96 17.73
C PHE A 100 10.19 11.91 16.57
N TYR A 101 11.30 11.68 15.87
CA TYR A 101 11.64 12.39 14.65
C TYR A 101 11.38 11.52 13.42
N PHE A 102 10.63 12.06 12.48
CA PHE A 102 10.37 11.45 11.18
C PHE A 102 10.95 12.32 10.09
N LEU A 103 11.90 11.78 9.33
CA LEU A 103 12.57 12.48 8.25
C LEU A 103 12.15 11.87 6.91
N VAL A 104 11.46 12.62 6.06
CA VAL A 104 11.01 12.13 4.74
C VAL A 104 11.67 12.97 3.65
N ASP A 105 12.52 12.34 2.85
CA ASP A 105 13.22 13.00 1.75
C ASP A 105 12.40 12.91 0.45
N ALA A 106 12.43 13.99 -0.35
CA ALA A 106 11.81 14.09 -1.67
C ALA A 106 10.31 13.75 -1.67
N LEU A 107 9.52 14.37 -0.78
CA LEU A 107 8.10 14.05 -0.61
C LEU A 107 7.28 14.19 -1.90
N ASP A 108 7.65 15.11 -2.78
CA ASP A 108 7.04 15.29 -4.11
C ASP A 108 7.19 14.05 -5.02
N GLU A 109 8.16 13.17 -4.76
CA GLU A 109 8.30 11.89 -5.46
C GLU A 109 7.29 10.81 -4.99
N CYS A 110 6.50 11.08 -3.94
CA CYS A 110 5.41 10.21 -3.52
C CYS A 110 4.16 10.47 -4.37
N ILE A 111 4.00 9.74 -5.47
CA ILE A 111 2.89 9.90 -6.41
C ILE A 111 1.60 9.20 -5.90
N GLY A 112 1.74 8.08 -5.18
CA GLY A 112 0.60 7.30 -4.69
C GLY A 112 0.10 7.74 -3.31
N ASP A 113 -1.19 8.07 -3.18
CA ASP A 113 -1.86 8.42 -1.91
C ASP A 113 -1.20 9.57 -1.11
N LEU A 114 -0.52 10.51 -1.78
CA LEU A 114 0.18 11.61 -1.13
C LEU A 114 -0.68 12.44 -0.17
N ASP A 115 -1.92 12.76 -0.58
CA ASP A 115 -2.89 13.47 0.26
C ASP A 115 -3.11 12.78 1.60
N ARG A 116 -3.03 11.45 1.62
CA ARG A 116 -3.21 10.64 2.82
C ARG A 116 -2.00 10.76 3.74
N LEU A 117 -0.79 10.71 3.19
CA LEU A 117 0.44 10.94 3.95
C LEU A 117 0.48 12.36 4.53
N LEU A 118 0.10 13.36 3.75
CA LEU A 118 0.00 14.75 4.20
C LEU A 118 -1.02 14.92 5.32
N LYS A 119 -2.17 14.25 5.25
CA LYS A 119 -3.15 14.24 6.34
C LYS A 119 -2.59 13.63 7.63
N LEU A 120 -1.82 12.55 7.55
CA LEU A 120 -1.11 11.95 8.70
C LEU A 120 -0.09 12.92 9.29
N ILE A 121 0.76 13.53 8.45
CA ILE A 121 1.76 14.52 8.89
C ILE A 121 1.06 15.70 9.60
N CYS A 122 0.04 16.29 8.97
CA CYS A 122 -0.70 17.41 9.54
C CYS A 122 -1.44 17.05 10.85
N SER A 123 -2.08 15.87 10.90
CA SER A 123 -2.85 15.45 12.07
C SER A 123 -1.94 15.18 13.27
N THR A 124 -0.75 14.63 13.04
CA THR A 124 0.23 14.36 14.10
C THR A 124 0.94 15.62 14.57
N CYS A 125 1.27 16.55 13.69
CA CYS A 125 1.83 17.86 14.07
C CYS A 125 0.91 18.68 14.99
N THR A 126 -0.42 18.54 14.83
CA THR A 126 -1.39 19.33 15.61
C THR A 126 -1.81 18.64 16.90
N LYS A 127 -1.86 17.30 16.92
CA LYS A 127 -2.41 16.53 18.04
C LYS A 127 -1.36 15.92 18.97
N ALA A 128 -0.11 15.77 18.50
CA ALA A 128 0.93 15.05 19.24
C ALA A 128 2.19 15.90 19.41
N SER A 129 2.35 16.53 20.58
CA SER A 129 3.52 17.37 20.94
C SER A 129 4.87 16.62 20.91
N ARG A 130 4.84 15.28 20.86
CA ARG A 130 6.01 14.40 20.85
C ARG A 130 6.50 14.06 19.43
N ILE A 131 5.73 14.37 18.38
CA ILE A 131 6.08 13.97 17.01
C ILE A 131 6.63 15.18 16.25
N ARG A 132 7.78 15.02 15.60
CA ARG A 132 8.43 16.05 14.79
C ARG A 132 8.73 15.52 13.40
N TRP A 133 8.15 16.15 12.39
CA TRP A 133 8.41 15.83 10.98
C TRP A 133 9.41 16.82 10.39
N LEU A 134 10.39 16.29 9.65
CA LEU A 134 11.23 17.04 8.74
C LEU A 134 11.02 16.46 7.34
N VAL A 135 10.67 17.31 6.40
CA VAL A 135 10.33 16.88 5.04
C VAL A 135 11.02 17.79 4.03
N THR A 136 11.59 17.21 2.99
CA THR A 136 12.10 17.94 1.82
C THR A 136 11.15 17.77 0.63
N ARG A 137 11.05 18.80 -0.21
CA ARG A 137 10.23 18.79 -1.43
C ARG A 137 10.74 19.80 -2.45
N ASP A 138 10.36 19.62 -3.71
CA ASP A 138 10.45 20.68 -4.73
C ASP A 138 9.42 21.82 -4.46
N ILE A 139 9.82 23.06 -4.74
CA ILE A 139 9.01 24.28 -4.56
C ILE A 139 7.93 24.39 -5.63
N GLU A 140 8.20 23.89 -6.85
CA GLU A 140 7.22 23.91 -7.96
C GLU A 140 6.05 22.94 -7.75
N ALA A 141 6.18 21.98 -6.83
CA ALA A 141 5.09 21.10 -6.43
C ALA A 141 4.02 21.90 -5.65
N GLN A 142 2.89 22.17 -6.31
CA GLN A 142 1.76 22.88 -5.71
C GLN A 142 1.13 22.04 -4.59
N PHE A 143 1.23 22.52 -3.35
CA PHE A 143 0.50 21.96 -2.20
C PHE A 143 -0.36 23.04 -1.56
N GLU A 144 -1.68 22.87 -1.61
CA GLU A 144 -2.62 23.69 -0.85
C GLU A 144 -2.86 23.07 0.54
N TYR A 145 -1.86 23.12 1.44
CA TYR A 145 -2.10 22.86 2.87
C TYR A 145 -1.29 23.82 3.74
N ALA A 146 -1.97 24.86 4.22
CA ALA A 146 -1.44 26.02 4.94
C ALA A 146 -0.98 25.78 6.39
N ARG A 147 -0.46 24.58 6.75
CA ARG A 147 -0.22 24.20 8.16
C ARG A 147 1.16 23.62 8.50
N LEU A 148 2.12 23.63 7.59
CA LEU A 148 3.52 23.34 7.95
C LEU A 148 4.10 24.56 8.71
N GLN A 149 4.45 24.37 9.98
CA GLN A 149 4.76 25.45 10.93
C GLN A 149 6.06 26.23 10.62
N LEU A 150 7.01 25.60 9.92
CA LEU A 150 8.29 26.21 9.55
C LEU A 150 8.65 25.76 8.14
N GLN A 151 8.73 26.71 7.21
CA GLN A 151 9.23 26.48 5.86
C GLN A 151 10.61 27.13 5.75
N ILE A 152 11.62 26.32 5.41
CA ILE A 152 12.96 26.81 5.09
C ILE A 152 13.07 26.72 3.57
N SER A 153 13.03 27.87 2.90
CA SER A 153 13.36 27.94 1.49
C SER A 153 14.89 27.94 1.36
N LEU A 154 15.41 26.92 0.68
CA LEU A 154 16.81 26.86 0.32
C LEU A 154 17.15 27.97 -0.69
N GLU A 155 16.22 28.32 -1.60
CA GLU A 155 16.42 29.38 -2.61
C GLU A 155 16.59 30.78 -2.00
N GLU A 156 15.87 31.08 -0.90
CA GLU A 156 15.99 32.36 -0.18
C GLU A 156 17.36 32.53 0.49
N HIS A 157 18.17 31.46 0.58
CA HIS A 157 19.53 31.45 1.13
C HIS A 157 20.60 31.20 0.04
N GLY A 158 20.36 31.61 -1.21
CA GLY A 158 21.22 31.34 -2.37
C GLY A 158 22.71 31.65 -2.19
N GLU A 159 23.09 32.69 -1.43
CA GLU A 159 24.49 32.99 -1.11
C GLU A 159 25.16 31.89 -0.24
N GLN A 160 24.41 31.34 0.72
CA GLN A 160 24.89 30.26 1.59
C GLN A 160 24.96 28.92 0.84
N ILE A 161 24.05 28.68 -0.11
CA ILE A 161 24.12 27.52 -1.01
C ILE A 161 25.34 27.60 -1.89
N ASN A 162 25.60 28.74 -2.54
CA ASN A 162 26.82 28.91 -3.33
C ASN A 162 28.06 28.71 -2.48
N THR A 163 28.10 29.25 -1.26
CA THR A 163 29.21 29.02 -0.32
C THR A 163 29.37 27.53 0.03
N THR A 164 28.27 26.79 0.17
CA THR A 164 28.28 25.35 0.47
C THR A 164 28.71 24.52 -0.75
N VAL A 165 28.27 24.87 -1.95
CA VAL A 165 28.72 24.26 -3.21
C VAL A 165 30.21 24.51 -3.41
N GLU A 166 30.70 25.72 -3.11
CA GLU A 166 32.13 26.05 -3.12
C GLU A 166 32.93 25.19 -2.15
N ALA A 167 32.44 24.99 -0.92
CA ALA A 167 33.05 24.09 0.05
C ALA A 167 33.07 22.64 -0.45
N TYR A 168 31.99 22.19 -1.09
CA TYR A 168 31.90 20.86 -1.69
C TYR A 168 32.86 20.69 -2.88
N ILE A 169 32.96 21.68 -3.76
CA ILE A 169 33.94 21.72 -4.86
C ILE A 169 35.34 21.64 -4.28
N HIS A 170 35.65 22.41 -3.23
CA HIS A 170 36.96 22.38 -2.59
C HIS A 170 37.29 20.99 -2.04
N SER A 171 36.36 20.38 -1.29
CA SER A 171 36.51 19.03 -0.76
C SER A 171 36.74 17.98 -1.86
N LYS A 172 35.91 18.00 -2.91
CA LYS A 172 36.04 17.07 -4.04
C LYS A 172 37.31 17.27 -4.84
N LEU A 173 37.73 18.52 -5.01
CA LEU A 173 38.97 18.86 -5.67
C LEU A 173 40.19 18.35 -4.89
N GLN A 174 40.19 18.45 -3.56
CA GLN A 174 41.24 17.87 -2.72
C GLN A 174 41.32 16.35 -2.90
N GLU A 175 40.17 15.66 -2.82
CA GLU A 175 40.07 14.21 -3.02
C GLU A 175 40.63 13.79 -4.40
N LEU A 176 40.17 14.46 -5.46
CA LEU A 176 40.65 14.24 -6.83
C LEU A 176 42.14 14.51 -6.98
N SER A 177 42.63 15.60 -6.40
CA SER A 177 44.03 16.01 -6.52
C SER A 177 44.96 14.99 -5.88
N ILE A 178 44.57 14.41 -4.74
CA ILE A 178 45.29 13.31 -4.10
C ILE A 178 45.24 12.06 -4.98
N LYS A 179 44.03 11.65 -5.40
CA LYS A 179 43.80 10.41 -6.15
C LYS A 179 44.50 10.42 -7.53
N LYS A 180 44.51 11.57 -8.21
CA LYS A 180 45.06 11.75 -9.56
C LYS A 180 46.43 12.40 -9.59
N ARG A 181 46.99 12.76 -8.42
CA ARG A 181 48.27 13.44 -8.27
C ARG A 181 48.35 14.71 -9.14
N TYR A 182 47.34 15.57 -9.00
CA TYR A 182 47.32 16.83 -9.74
C TYR A 182 48.48 17.72 -9.32
N ARG A 183 49.08 18.39 -10.31
CA ARG A 183 49.98 19.51 -10.07
C ARG A 183 49.14 20.72 -9.68
N VAL A 184 49.75 21.69 -8.99
CA VAL A 184 49.07 22.88 -8.46
C VAL A 184 48.33 23.64 -9.58
N ASP A 185 48.95 23.79 -10.75
CA ASP A 185 48.36 24.45 -11.92
C ASP A 185 47.11 23.74 -12.46
N ILE A 186 47.13 22.41 -12.55
CA ILE A 186 45.98 21.62 -12.97
C ILE A 186 44.87 21.70 -11.93
N GLN A 187 45.22 21.59 -10.64
CA GLN A 187 44.27 21.68 -9.54
C GLN A 187 43.55 23.03 -9.53
N GLU A 188 44.29 24.14 -9.64
CA GLU A 188 43.70 25.48 -9.72
C GLU A 188 42.76 25.62 -10.92
N ARG A 189 43.19 25.16 -12.10
CA ARG A 189 42.39 25.28 -13.32
C ARG A 189 41.14 24.42 -13.29
N VAL A 190 41.23 23.19 -12.80
CA VAL A 190 40.07 22.30 -12.59
C VAL A 190 39.11 22.93 -11.58
N GLY A 191 39.63 23.46 -10.47
CA GLY A 191 38.82 24.16 -9.46
C GLY A 191 38.05 25.33 -10.04
N GLN A 192 38.71 26.20 -10.83
CA GLN A 192 38.05 27.32 -11.50
C GLN A 192 36.91 26.86 -12.42
N LEU A 193 37.17 25.88 -13.29
CA LEU A 193 36.18 25.40 -14.25
C LEU A 193 35.00 24.68 -13.58
N LEU A 194 35.23 23.96 -12.47
CA LEU A 194 34.15 23.36 -11.69
C LEU A 194 33.20 24.44 -11.16
N ARG A 195 33.73 25.55 -10.65
CA ARG A 195 32.92 26.68 -10.15
C ARG A 195 32.13 27.35 -11.26
N GLU A 196 32.79 27.64 -12.39
CA GLU A 196 32.17 28.30 -13.54
C GLU A 196 31.01 27.49 -14.13
N LYS A 197 31.12 26.16 -14.16
CA LYS A 197 30.16 25.29 -14.86
C LYS A 197 29.12 24.60 -13.98
N ALA A 198 29.36 24.49 -12.67
CA ALA A 198 28.45 23.81 -11.74
C ALA A 198 27.08 24.47 -11.64
N GLY A 199 27.02 25.81 -11.77
CA GLY A 199 25.76 26.55 -11.67
C GLY A 199 25.00 26.30 -10.37
N GLY A 200 25.71 26.06 -9.26
CA GLY A 200 25.11 25.74 -7.96
C GLY A 200 24.62 24.30 -7.78
N ILE A 201 24.84 23.39 -8.75
CA ILE A 201 24.29 22.04 -8.72
C ILE A 201 25.32 21.02 -8.20
N PHE A 202 25.13 20.52 -6.97
CA PHE A 202 25.99 19.49 -6.37
C PHE A 202 26.14 18.23 -7.25
N LEU A 203 25.03 17.80 -7.88
CA LEU A 203 25.04 16.63 -8.75
C LEU A 203 25.93 16.82 -9.97
N TRP A 204 25.93 18.00 -10.59
CA TRP A 204 26.80 18.28 -11.73
C TRP A 204 28.28 18.20 -11.33
N VAL A 205 28.64 18.78 -10.18
CA VAL A 205 30.01 18.68 -9.64
C VAL A 205 30.41 17.24 -9.41
N HIS A 206 29.53 16.44 -8.82
CA HIS A 206 29.76 15.02 -8.57
C HIS A 206 29.99 14.24 -9.89
N LEU A 207 29.13 14.45 -10.89
CA LEU A 207 29.25 13.78 -12.19
C LEU A 207 30.52 14.20 -12.94
N ALA A 208 30.83 15.49 -12.98
CA ALA A 208 32.06 16.00 -13.57
C ALA A 208 33.30 15.41 -12.89
N CYS A 209 33.30 15.33 -11.54
CA CYS A 209 34.38 14.70 -10.79
C CYS A 209 34.54 13.22 -11.16
N LYS A 210 33.44 12.47 -11.29
CA LYS A 210 33.45 11.05 -11.71
C LYS A 210 34.03 10.86 -13.11
N GLU A 211 33.77 11.78 -14.05
CA GLU A 211 34.41 11.76 -15.37
C GLU A 211 35.92 12.05 -15.28
N LEU A 212 36.32 13.01 -14.43
CA LEU A 212 37.74 13.26 -14.16
C LEU A 212 38.45 12.06 -13.53
N GLU A 213 37.75 11.22 -12.77
CA GLU A 213 38.29 9.97 -12.24
C GLU A 213 38.63 8.94 -13.32
N ARG A 214 38.08 9.07 -14.54
CA ARG A 214 38.31 8.13 -15.65
C ARG A 214 39.48 8.55 -16.53
N VAL A 215 39.90 9.82 -16.48
CA VAL A 215 40.98 10.35 -17.34
C VAL A 215 42.29 10.55 -16.57
N TYR A 216 43.39 10.65 -17.32
CA TYR A 216 44.68 11.05 -16.77
C TYR A 216 44.69 12.54 -16.40
N SER A 217 45.55 12.93 -15.46
CA SER A 217 45.61 14.30 -14.94
C SER A 217 45.86 15.36 -16.02
N TYR A 218 46.68 15.08 -17.02
CA TYR A 218 46.95 16.02 -18.11
C TYR A 218 45.74 16.27 -19.03
N ASN A 219 44.76 15.36 -19.05
CA ASN A 219 43.52 15.52 -19.83
C ASN A 219 42.40 16.18 -19.01
N ALA A 220 42.56 16.35 -17.69
CA ALA A 220 41.49 16.81 -16.81
C ALA A 220 40.86 18.14 -17.26
N VAL A 221 41.71 19.14 -17.58
CA VAL A 221 41.24 20.46 -18.04
C VAL A 221 40.52 20.36 -19.38
N THR A 222 41.04 19.57 -20.32
CA THR A 222 40.44 19.37 -21.64
C THR A 222 39.08 18.68 -21.53
N THR A 223 38.99 17.61 -20.73
CA THR A 223 37.72 16.89 -20.46
C THR A 223 36.69 17.82 -19.85
N LEU A 224 37.08 18.59 -18.81
CA LEU A 224 36.16 19.50 -18.13
C LEU A 224 35.71 20.66 -19.02
N ASN A 225 36.57 21.14 -19.94
CA ASN A 225 36.20 22.12 -20.96
C ASN A 225 35.15 21.57 -21.95
N GLY A 226 35.24 20.28 -22.30
CA GLY A 226 34.26 19.60 -23.16
C GLY A 226 32.90 19.37 -22.49
N LEU A 227 32.83 19.33 -21.16
CA LEU A 227 31.56 19.15 -20.44
C LEU A 227 30.71 20.43 -20.48
N PRO A 228 29.42 20.36 -20.85
CA PRO A 228 28.52 21.50 -20.85
C PRO A 228 28.10 21.88 -19.42
N SER A 229 27.64 23.12 -19.24
CA SER A 229 27.06 23.59 -17.98
C SER A 229 25.65 23.04 -17.75
N GLY A 230 25.32 22.75 -16.49
CA GLY A 230 24.02 22.22 -16.09
C GLY A 230 23.77 20.76 -16.49
N LEU A 231 22.77 20.13 -15.86
CA LEU A 231 22.50 18.70 -16.00
C LEU A 231 21.96 18.31 -17.38
N ASN A 232 21.05 19.09 -17.96
CA ASN A 232 20.46 18.78 -19.27
C ASN A 232 21.51 18.78 -20.39
N GLY A 233 22.43 19.75 -20.37
CA GLY A 233 23.56 19.76 -21.28
C GLY A 233 24.42 18.52 -21.07
N PHE A 234 24.76 18.23 -19.82
CA PHE A 234 25.65 17.12 -19.45
C PHE A 234 25.12 15.79 -19.99
N TYR A 235 23.85 15.47 -19.68
CA TYR A 235 23.20 14.27 -20.17
C TYR A 235 23.09 14.24 -21.70
N GLY A 236 22.82 15.38 -22.34
CA GLY A 236 22.72 15.49 -23.79
C GLY A 236 24.04 15.19 -24.51
N GLU A 237 25.16 15.69 -24.00
CA GLU A 237 26.49 15.39 -24.57
C GLU A 237 26.90 13.93 -24.32
N GLU A 238 26.58 13.39 -23.16
CA GLU A 238 26.86 11.97 -22.85
C GLU A 238 26.08 11.02 -23.76
N LEU A 239 24.78 11.29 -24.01
CA LEU A 239 24.00 10.53 -24.99
C LEU A 239 24.57 10.64 -26.40
N LYS A 240 25.00 11.83 -26.85
CA LYS A 240 25.62 12.00 -28.17
C LYS A 240 26.93 11.25 -28.29
N TYR A 241 27.73 11.19 -27.22
CA TYR A 241 28.96 10.42 -27.20
C TYR A 241 28.68 8.93 -27.35
N LEU A 242 27.68 8.43 -26.63
CA LEU A 242 27.21 7.06 -26.75
C LEU A 242 26.71 6.76 -28.19
N ASP A 243 25.92 7.67 -28.79
CA ASP A 243 25.38 7.55 -30.15
C ASP A 243 26.46 7.54 -31.25
N ARG A 244 27.49 8.39 -31.13
CA ARG A 244 28.59 8.48 -32.10
C ARG A 244 29.55 7.29 -32.07
N SER A 245 29.43 6.41 -31.08
CA SER A 245 30.22 5.17 -31.00
C SER A 245 29.65 4.09 -31.94
N ASP A 246 29.53 4.41 -33.22
CA ASP A 246 28.92 3.62 -34.31
C ASP A 246 29.55 2.22 -34.55
N TYR A 247 30.58 1.83 -33.80
CA TYR A 247 31.35 0.60 -34.00
C TYR A 247 31.18 -0.48 -32.92
N ASN A 248 30.34 -0.30 -31.89
CA ASN A 248 30.20 -1.30 -30.82
C ASN A 248 28.76 -1.77 -30.58
N ASN A 249 28.57 -3.10 -30.56
CA ASN A 249 27.36 -3.76 -30.04
C ASN A 249 26.98 -3.30 -28.61
N ASP A 250 27.91 -2.67 -27.90
CA ASP A 250 27.73 -2.10 -26.56
C ASP A 250 26.76 -0.91 -26.54
N PHE A 251 26.77 0.00 -27.52
CA PHE A 251 25.83 1.13 -27.52
C PHE A 251 24.39 0.67 -27.70
N LYS A 252 24.15 -0.31 -28.58
CA LYS A 252 22.82 -0.89 -28.80
C LYS A 252 22.29 -1.54 -27.53
N SER A 253 23.14 -2.22 -26.77
CA SER A 253 22.78 -2.86 -25.51
C SER A 253 22.50 -1.82 -24.43
N CYS A 254 23.34 -0.80 -24.27
CA CYS A 254 23.10 0.29 -23.32
C CYS A 254 21.83 1.08 -23.67
N SER A 255 21.61 1.42 -24.94
CA SER A 255 20.39 2.10 -25.38
C SER A 255 19.15 1.29 -25.01
N LYS A 256 19.11 -0.02 -25.31
CA LYS A 256 18.02 -0.91 -24.90
C LYS A 256 17.79 -0.93 -23.39
N ILE A 257 18.86 -0.96 -22.59
CA ILE A 257 18.78 -0.92 -21.12
C ILE A 257 18.19 0.42 -20.67
N LEU A 258 18.66 1.55 -21.21
CA LEU A 258 18.12 2.87 -20.90
C LEU A 258 16.64 2.99 -21.28
N SER A 259 16.26 2.57 -22.50
CA SER A 259 14.86 2.59 -22.94
C SER A 259 13.97 1.77 -22.01
N ALA A 260 14.44 0.59 -21.59
CA ALA A 260 13.71 -0.25 -20.65
C ALA A 260 13.59 0.41 -19.27
N MET A 261 14.70 0.91 -18.72
CA MET A 261 14.72 1.52 -17.39
C MET A 261 13.82 2.76 -17.27
N VAL A 262 13.62 3.52 -18.35
CA VAL A 262 12.72 4.69 -18.35
C VAL A 262 11.27 4.30 -18.06
N VAL A 263 10.79 3.18 -18.62
CA VAL A 263 9.35 2.82 -18.57
C VAL A 263 9.01 1.73 -17.56
N VAL A 264 10.01 1.05 -16.97
CA VAL A 264 9.74 0.01 -15.96
C VAL A 264 9.18 0.62 -14.68
N PHE A 265 8.22 -0.06 -14.06
CA PHE A 265 7.55 0.44 -12.85
C PHE A 265 8.37 0.25 -11.57
N ARG A 266 9.50 -0.46 -11.65
CA ARG A 266 10.42 -0.70 -10.52
C ARG A 266 11.82 -1.01 -11.04
N PRO A 267 12.86 -0.71 -10.23
CA PRO A 267 14.21 -1.20 -10.47
C PRO A 267 14.23 -2.72 -10.72
N LEU A 268 15.04 -3.12 -11.70
CA LEU A 268 15.16 -4.50 -12.16
C LEU A 268 16.51 -5.09 -11.76
N SER A 269 16.56 -6.39 -11.51
CA SER A 269 17.84 -7.07 -11.33
C SER A 269 18.56 -7.23 -12.68
N LEU A 270 19.88 -7.40 -12.63
CA LEU A 270 20.72 -7.71 -13.81
C LEU A 270 20.13 -8.89 -14.61
N GLN A 271 19.71 -9.95 -13.92
CA GLN A 271 19.07 -11.13 -14.53
C GLN A 271 17.78 -10.78 -15.29
N LYS A 272 16.87 -10.00 -14.68
CA LYS A 272 15.59 -9.62 -15.28
C LYS A 272 15.77 -8.68 -16.47
N MET A 273 16.85 -7.90 -16.49
CA MET A 273 17.14 -6.96 -17.57
C MET A 273 17.36 -7.66 -18.91
N VAL A 274 17.97 -8.85 -18.93
CA VAL A 274 18.22 -9.60 -20.17
C VAL A 274 16.93 -9.82 -20.96
N THR A 275 15.87 -10.29 -20.30
CA THR A 275 14.56 -10.54 -20.92
C THR A 275 13.82 -9.25 -21.26
N ILE A 276 13.80 -8.28 -20.34
CA ILE A 276 13.01 -7.06 -20.50
C ILE A 276 13.59 -6.13 -21.57
N ALA A 277 14.91 -5.99 -21.65
CA ALA A 277 15.59 -5.18 -22.67
C ALA A 277 15.91 -5.96 -23.96
N GLU A 278 15.63 -7.27 -24.01
CA GLU A 278 15.95 -8.15 -25.15
C GLU A 278 17.43 -8.06 -25.52
N LEU A 279 18.27 -8.29 -24.52
CA LEU A 279 19.72 -8.40 -24.66
C LEU A 279 20.08 -9.80 -25.21
N PRO A 280 21.27 -9.98 -25.81
CA PRO A 280 21.74 -11.28 -26.27
C PRO A 280 21.66 -12.35 -25.16
N SER A 281 21.16 -13.54 -25.50
CA SER A 281 20.94 -14.65 -24.56
C SER A 281 22.22 -15.16 -23.90
N GLU A 282 23.37 -14.90 -24.53
CA GLU A 282 24.69 -15.31 -24.07
C GLU A 282 25.23 -14.38 -22.97
N MET A 283 24.66 -13.17 -22.81
CA MET A 283 25.06 -12.24 -21.77
C MET A 283 24.69 -12.78 -20.39
N ASN A 284 25.70 -12.99 -19.56
CA ASN A 284 25.52 -13.28 -18.15
C ASN A 284 25.34 -11.97 -17.34
N GLU A 285 25.10 -12.08 -16.03
CA GLU A 285 24.91 -10.91 -15.17
C GLU A 285 26.11 -9.92 -15.20
N ILE A 286 27.34 -10.42 -15.33
CA ILE A 286 28.55 -9.60 -15.39
C ILE A 286 28.57 -8.77 -16.67
N ASP A 287 28.23 -9.38 -17.81
CA ASP A 287 28.15 -8.69 -19.09
C ASP A 287 27.10 -7.57 -19.05
N VAL A 288 25.93 -7.86 -18.49
CA VAL A 288 24.87 -6.85 -18.29
C VAL A 288 25.36 -5.73 -17.36
N GLU A 289 26.07 -6.06 -16.27
CA GLU A 289 26.60 -5.05 -15.35
C GLU A 289 27.63 -4.14 -16.03
N VAL A 290 28.46 -4.69 -16.93
CA VAL A 290 29.37 -3.90 -17.77
C VAL A 290 28.60 -2.95 -18.67
N GLN A 291 27.53 -3.41 -19.33
CA GLN A 291 26.68 -2.54 -20.17
C GLN A 291 25.97 -1.45 -19.35
N VAL A 292 25.49 -1.78 -18.14
CA VAL A 292 24.91 -0.78 -17.23
C VAL A 292 25.94 0.27 -16.82
N LYS A 293 27.20 -0.12 -16.55
CA LYS A 293 28.29 0.81 -16.27
C LYS A 293 28.64 1.70 -17.47
N SER A 294 28.50 1.18 -18.70
CA SER A 294 28.65 1.94 -19.94
C SER A 294 27.56 2.98 -20.14
N CYS A 295 26.39 2.83 -19.50
CA CYS A 295 25.36 3.86 -19.45
C CYS A 295 25.69 5.02 -18.48
N GLY A 296 26.92 5.05 -17.94
CA GLY A 296 27.56 6.26 -17.44
C GLY A 296 26.88 6.94 -16.26
N SER A 297 26.44 8.19 -16.43
CA SER A 297 25.80 9.00 -15.40
C SER A 297 24.31 8.70 -15.21
N PHE A 298 23.70 7.90 -16.09
CA PHE A 298 22.27 7.59 -16.04
C PHE A 298 21.97 6.49 -15.03
N LEU A 299 22.71 5.39 -15.08
CA LEU A 299 22.41 4.17 -14.32
C LEU A 299 23.54 3.78 -13.37
N THR A 300 23.15 3.10 -12.30
CA THR A 300 24.05 2.46 -11.33
C THR A 300 23.51 1.08 -10.98
N THR A 301 24.37 0.24 -10.40
CA THR A 301 23.99 -1.08 -9.89
C THR A 301 24.29 -1.14 -8.39
N HIS A 302 23.27 -1.49 -7.59
CA HIS A 302 23.39 -1.75 -6.16
C HIS A 302 22.75 -3.10 -5.84
N ASN A 303 23.49 -4.00 -5.19
CA ASN A 303 23.01 -5.36 -4.88
C ASN A 303 22.40 -6.08 -6.09
N ARG A 304 23.05 -5.98 -7.26
CA ARG A 304 22.58 -6.50 -8.55
C ARG A 304 21.25 -5.94 -9.05
N ILE A 305 20.77 -4.84 -8.48
CA ILE A 305 19.60 -4.08 -8.93
C ILE A 305 20.08 -2.84 -9.68
N ILE A 306 19.54 -2.66 -10.89
CA ILE A 306 19.78 -1.51 -11.75
C ILE A 306 18.82 -0.40 -11.35
N SER A 307 19.36 0.78 -11.07
CA SER A 307 18.59 1.98 -10.73
C SER A 307 19.17 3.21 -11.41
N PHE A 308 18.38 4.27 -11.51
CA PHE A 308 18.91 5.57 -11.90
C PHE A 308 19.87 6.10 -10.83
N VAL A 309 20.91 6.82 -11.26
CA VAL A 309 21.80 7.55 -10.35
C VAL A 309 21.03 8.65 -9.61
N HIS A 310 20.11 9.31 -10.32
CA HIS A 310 19.24 10.35 -9.78
C HIS A 310 17.98 10.50 -10.63
N GLN A 311 16.87 10.97 -10.02
CA GLN A 311 15.59 11.20 -10.71
C GLN A 311 15.74 12.10 -11.94
N SER A 312 16.58 13.15 -11.86
CA SER A 312 16.89 14.05 -12.98
C SER A 312 17.38 13.34 -14.24
N ALA A 313 18.05 12.18 -14.11
CA ALA A 313 18.50 11.39 -15.26
C ALA A 313 17.31 10.74 -15.97
N LYS A 314 16.34 10.19 -15.20
CA LYS A 314 15.08 9.66 -15.74
C LYS A 314 14.28 10.79 -16.38
N ASP A 315 14.12 11.92 -15.71
CA ASP A 315 13.36 13.07 -16.23
C ASP A 315 13.94 13.61 -17.54
N PHE A 316 15.27 13.62 -17.66
CA PHE A 316 15.93 14.01 -18.90
C PHE A 316 15.63 13.04 -20.05
N LEU A 317 15.66 11.73 -19.78
CA LEU A 317 15.35 10.69 -20.77
C LEU A 317 13.86 10.64 -21.14
N ASP A 318 12.99 11.06 -20.23
CA ASP A 318 11.55 11.16 -20.45
C ASP A 318 11.20 12.41 -21.31
N LYS A 319 11.96 13.49 -21.14
CA LYS A 319 11.79 14.74 -21.91
C LYS A 319 12.21 14.60 -23.38
N LYS A 320 11.61 15.43 -24.24
CA LYS A 320 11.67 15.38 -25.73
C LYS A 320 13.07 15.18 -26.35
N ILE A 321 14.15 15.63 -25.72
CA ILE A 321 15.50 15.50 -26.28
C ILE A 321 16.08 14.11 -25.98
N GLY A 322 16.01 13.66 -24.72
CA GLY A 322 16.48 12.33 -24.32
C GLY A 322 15.63 11.21 -24.91
N SER A 323 14.31 11.39 -24.92
CA SER A 323 13.39 10.38 -25.46
C SER A 323 13.58 10.17 -26.96
N ARG A 324 13.88 11.21 -27.75
CA ARG A 324 14.11 11.05 -29.21
C ARG A 324 15.29 10.13 -29.56
N LEU A 325 16.32 10.10 -28.73
CA LEU A 325 17.54 9.31 -29.01
C LEU A 325 17.40 7.86 -28.55
N ILE A 326 16.86 7.65 -27.35
CA ILE A 326 16.79 6.34 -26.71
C ILE A 326 15.44 5.65 -26.97
N ILE A 327 14.38 6.42 -27.21
CA ILE A 327 13.01 5.93 -27.42
C ILE A 327 12.40 6.65 -28.65
N PRO A 328 12.96 6.45 -29.86
CA PRO A 328 12.60 7.22 -31.04
C PRO A 328 11.11 7.09 -31.43
N ASN A 329 10.50 5.97 -31.08
CA ASN A 329 9.08 5.67 -31.33
C ASN A 329 8.15 6.09 -30.18
N GLY A 330 8.67 6.80 -29.17
CA GLY A 330 7.90 7.27 -28.02
C GLY A 330 7.70 6.23 -26.91
N LEU A 331 7.29 6.72 -25.74
CA LEU A 331 7.10 5.91 -24.52
C LEU A 331 6.09 4.78 -24.73
N GLY A 332 4.99 5.05 -25.44
CA GLY A 332 3.95 4.06 -25.72
C GLY A 332 4.47 2.86 -26.50
N TYR A 333 5.38 3.07 -27.46
CA TYR A 333 6.04 1.98 -28.16
C TYR A 333 6.92 1.16 -27.22
N GLN A 334 7.65 1.81 -26.31
CA GLN A 334 8.50 1.09 -25.36
C GLN A 334 7.69 0.29 -24.34
N HIS A 335 6.55 0.81 -23.86
CA HIS A 335 5.60 0.02 -23.07
C HIS A 335 5.08 -1.19 -23.86
N GLN A 336 4.79 -1.03 -25.15
CA GLN A 336 4.37 -2.13 -26.03
C GLN A 336 5.43 -3.24 -26.16
N GLU A 337 6.70 -2.88 -26.28
CA GLU A 337 7.80 -3.84 -26.39
C GLU A 337 7.95 -4.65 -25.10
N ILE A 338 7.93 -3.98 -23.94
CA ILE A 338 8.01 -4.67 -22.65
C ILE A 338 6.78 -5.55 -22.40
N PHE A 339 5.58 -5.08 -22.77
CA PHE A 339 4.38 -5.91 -22.74
C PHE A 339 4.58 -7.18 -23.58
N THR A 340 5.01 -7.06 -24.83
CA THR A 340 5.20 -8.19 -25.74
C THR A 340 6.23 -9.20 -25.19
N ARG A 341 7.33 -8.71 -24.62
CA ARG A 341 8.37 -9.54 -24.00
C ARG A 341 7.88 -10.23 -22.72
N SER A 342 7.14 -9.50 -21.88
CA SER A 342 6.52 -10.04 -20.65
C SER A 342 5.53 -11.15 -20.98
N MET A 343 4.71 -10.96 -22.00
CA MET A 343 3.76 -11.96 -22.47
C MET A 343 4.48 -13.20 -23.00
N ARG A 344 5.50 -13.03 -23.84
CA ARG A 344 6.30 -14.15 -24.35
C ARG A 344 6.95 -14.95 -23.23
N GLN A 345 7.50 -14.27 -22.21
CA GLN A 345 8.10 -14.93 -21.04
C GLN A 345 7.06 -15.75 -20.29
N LEU A 346 5.90 -15.16 -19.98
CA LEU A 346 4.82 -15.85 -19.29
C LEU A 346 4.26 -17.02 -20.12
N GLU A 347 4.02 -16.85 -21.42
CA GLU A 347 3.52 -17.91 -22.31
C GLU A 347 4.43 -19.15 -22.39
N ASN A 348 5.75 -18.93 -22.31
CA ASN A 348 6.74 -20.00 -22.38
C ASN A 348 6.86 -20.81 -21.09
N GLU A 349 6.62 -20.17 -19.94
CA GLU A 349 6.92 -20.75 -18.62
C GLU A 349 5.69 -21.13 -17.81
N LEU A 350 4.57 -20.44 -18.01
CA LEU A 350 3.33 -20.70 -17.28
C LEU A 350 2.76 -22.08 -17.65
N ARG A 351 2.61 -22.91 -16.62
CA ARG A 351 2.01 -24.24 -16.67
C ARG A 351 1.35 -24.54 -15.34
N THR A 352 0.44 -25.51 -15.33
CA THR A 352 -0.15 -26.06 -14.12
C THR A 352 0.94 -26.55 -13.17
N ASP A 353 0.83 -26.19 -11.89
CA ASP A 353 1.79 -26.59 -10.85
C ASP A 353 3.21 -26.11 -11.18
N ILE A 354 3.34 -24.80 -11.40
CA ILE A 354 4.60 -24.18 -11.88
C ILE A 354 5.78 -24.46 -10.94
N CYS A 355 5.51 -24.52 -9.62
CA CYS A 355 6.49 -24.84 -8.58
C CYS A 355 6.62 -26.35 -8.29
N SER A 356 5.95 -27.23 -9.04
CA SER A 356 6.02 -28.69 -8.86
C SER A 356 5.71 -29.16 -7.43
N LEU A 357 4.68 -28.58 -6.82
CA LEU A 357 4.19 -28.86 -5.48
C LEU A 357 3.54 -30.26 -5.37
N LYS A 358 3.03 -30.81 -6.47
CA LYS A 358 2.45 -32.16 -6.66
C LYS A 358 1.21 -32.49 -5.82
N ARG A 359 0.84 -31.64 -4.88
CA ARG A 359 -0.21 -31.88 -3.88
C ARG A 359 -1.31 -30.83 -4.00
N LEU A 360 -2.53 -31.28 -4.33
CA LEU A 360 -3.70 -30.38 -4.45
C LEU A 360 -4.04 -29.66 -3.13
N ASP A 361 -3.65 -30.24 -1.99
CA ASP A 361 -3.84 -29.70 -0.64
C ASP A 361 -2.64 -28.88 -0.14
N PHE A 362 -1.65 -28.60 -1.00
CA PHE A 362 -0.46 -27.83 -0.62
C PHE A 362 -0.87 -26.40 -0.24
N ALA A 363 -0.56 -25.98 0.98
CA ALA A 363 -0.92 -24.67 1.47
C ALA A 363 0.15 -23.61 1.15
N VAL A 364 -0.24 -22.39 0.79
CA VAL A 364 0.68 -21.27 0.53
C VAL A 364 1.61 -21.00 1.71
N LYS A 365 1.12 -21.20 2.94
CA LYS A 365 1.91 -21.06 4.17
C LYS A 365 3.11 -22.01 4.26
N ASP A 366 3.09 -23.10 3.49
CA ASP A 366 4.15 -24.12 3.46
C ASP A 366 5.19 -23.88 2.34
N LEU A 367 5.10 -22.75 1.61
CA LEU A 367 6.07 -22.39 0.58
C LEU A 367 7.47 -22.13 1.16
N ARG A 368 8.48 -22.80 0.58
CA ARG A 368 9.89 -22.64 0.89
C ARG A 368 10.56 -21.61 -0.03
N ALA A 369 11.76 -21.15 0.35
CA ALA A 369 12.55 -20.20 -0.44
C ALA A 369 12.84 -20.73 -1.85
N GLU A 370 13.20 -22.01 -1.97
CA GLU A 370 13.44 -22.68 -3.26
C GLU A 370 12.28 -22.56 -4.24
N HIS A 371 11.03 -22.67 -3.77
CA HIS A 371 9.85 -22.50 -4.63
C HIS A 371 9.68 -21.06 -5.09
N LYS A 372 10.01 -20.08 -4.23
CA LYS A 372 9.93 -18.65 -4.58
C LYS A 372 11.01 -18.28 -5.59
N ASP A 373 12.21 -18.80 -5.42
CA ASP A 373 13.34 -18.54 -6.33
C ASP A 373 13.06 -19.09 -7.74
N MET A 374 12.33 -20.21 -7.86
CA MET A 374 11.90 -20.77 -9.15
C MET A 374 10.97 -19.87 -9.98
N ILE A 375 10.28 -18.92 -9.35
CA ILE A 375 9.26 -18.08 -10.02
C ILE A 375 9.53 -16.57 -9.88
N ASP A 376 10.53 -16.16 -9.09
CA ASP A 376 10.77 -14.74 -8.83
C ASP A 376 11.17 -13.97 -10.10
N HIS A 377 11.82 -14.63 -11.06
CA HIS A 377 12.16 -14.04 -12.35
C HIS A 377 10.92 -13.66 -13.16
N LEU A 378 9.78 -14.34 -12.97
CA LEU A 378 8.49 -14.03 -13.60
C LEU A 378 7.73 -12.90 -12.91
N ARG A 379 8.12 -12.50 -11.68
CA ARG A 379 7.35 -11.56 -10.86
C ARG A 379 7.03 -10.25 -11.56
N TYR A 380 8.02 -9.68 -12.27
CA TYR A 380 7.82 -8.41 -12.95
C TYR A 380 6.76 -8.53 -14.06
N ALA A 381 6.93 -9.50 -14.95
CA ALA A 381 6.00 -9.77 -16.03
C ALA A 381 4.60 -10.07 -15.48
N CYS A 382 4.50 -10.90 -14.43
CA CYS A 382 3.24 -11.29 -13.79
C CYS A 382 2.43 -10.10 -13.27
N TYR A 383 3.08 -9.11 -12.65
CA TYR A 383 2.39 -7.97 -12.04
C TYR A 383 2.14 -6.82 -13.01
N HIS A 384 3.04 -6.64 -13.99
CA HIS A 384 3.09 -5.41 -14.79
C HIS A 384 2.72 -5.53 -16.25
N TRP A 385 2.43 -6.73 -16.77
CA TRP A 385 2.03 -6.87 -18.18
C TRP A 385 0.77 -6.04 -18.51
N VAL A 386 -0.23 -6.00 -17.63
CA VAL A 386 -1.43 -5.17 -17.79
C VAL A 386 -1.09 -3.68 -17.71
N ASP A 387 -0.18 -3.30 -16.80
CA ASP A 387 0.24 -1.90 -16.65
C ASP A 387 0.93 -1.39 -17.92
N HIS A 388 1.80 -2.21 -18.53
CA HIS A 388 2.43 -1.89 -19.81
C HIS A 388 1.44 -1.88 -20.97
N LEU A 389 0.46 -2.78 -21.00
CA LEU A 389 -0.59 -2.77 -22.02
C LEU A 389 -1.41 -1.48 -21.97
N ALA A 390 -1.72 -1.00 -20.77
CA ALA A 390 -2.51 0.23 -20.56
C ALA A 390 -1.80 1.50 -21.07
N LEU A 391 -0.48 1.51 -21.07
CA LEU A 391 0.34 2.65 -21.52
C LEU A 391 0.91 2.45 -22.94
N ALA A 392 0.63 1.33 -23.61
CA ALA A 392 1.09 1.06 -24.96
C ALA A 392 0.31 1.89 -26.00
N GLU A 393 0.90 2.22 -27.16
CA GLU A 393 0.21 3.00 -28.22
C GLU A 393 0.28 2.32 -29.61
N PRO A 394 -0.87 2.03 -30.27
CA PRO A 394 -2.23 1.99 -29.72
C PRO A 394 -2.48 0.69 -28.91
N PRO A 395 -3.08 0.75 -27.70
CA PRO A 395 -3.31 -0.44 -26.86
C PRO A 395 -4.15 -1.51 -27.57
N MET A 396 -5.10 -1.07 -28.40
CA MET A 396 -6.10 -1.91 -29.06
C MET A 396 -5.49 -2.93 -30.03
N ALA A 397 -4.35 -2.62 -30.67
CA ALA A 397 -3.68 -3.54 -31.59
C ALA A 397 -3.16 -4.80 -30.90
N LYS A 398 -3.10 -4.80 -29.57
CA LYS A 398 -2.62 -5.91 -28.75
C LYS A 398 -3.71 -6.61 -27.97
N ALA A 399 -4.97 -6.19 -28.14
CA ALA A 399 -6.09 -6.77 -27.42
C ALA A 399 -6.27 -8.26 -27.74
N GLU A 400 -6.03 -8.65 -29.00
CA GLU A 400 -6.06 -10.06 -29.43
C GLU A 400 -4.94 -10.88 -28.80
N LEU A 401 -3.74 -10.32 -28.62
CA LEU A 401 -2.64 -11.02 -27.94
C LEU A 401 -2.98 -11.26 -26.46
N ALA A 402 -3.50 -10.23 -25.77
CA ALA A 402 -3.96 -10.37 -24.41
C ALA A 402 -5.09 -11.40 -24.29
N LEU A 403 -6.08 -11.38 -25.20
CA LEU A 403 -7.17 -12.35 -25.20
C LEU A 403 -6.67 -13.79 -25.36
N ARG A 404 -5.82 -14.07 -26.37
CA ARG A 404 -5.25 -15.41 -26.59
C ARG A 404 -4.47 -15.92 -25.39
N PHE A 405 -3.72 -15.03 -24.73
CA PHE A 405 -3.04 -15.36 -23.49
C PHE A 405 -4.01 -15.72 -22.37
N LEU A 406 -5.08 -14.94 -22.17
CA LEU A 406 -6.07 -15.26 -21.13
C LEU A 406 -6.78 -16.59 -21.43
N GLU A 407 -7.13 -16.87 -22.68
CA GLU A 407 -7.77 -18.13 -23.05
C GLU A 407 -6.93 -19.36 -22.69
N LYS A 408 -5.60 -19.24 -22.78
CA LYS A 408 -4.66 -20.34 -22.53
C LYS A 408 -4.06 -20.35 -21.12
N HIS A 409 -3.83 -19.18 -20.53
CA HIS A 409 -3.00 -19.00 -19.34
C HIS A 409 -3.65 -18.23 -18.19
N LEU A 410 -4.94 -17.90 -18.25
CA LEU A 410 -5.63 -17.16 -17.18
C LEU A 410 -5.53 -17.84 -15.80
N LEU A 411 -5.76 -19.16 -15.71
CA LEU A 411 -5.60 -19.87 -14.42
C LEU A 411 -4.14 -20.02 -14.00
N HIS A 412 -3.21 -20.20 -14.95
CA HIS A 412 -1.78 -20.24 -14.65
C HIS A 412 -1.28 -18.90 -14.11
N TRP A 413 -1.77 -17.80 -14.67
CA TRP A 413 -1.47 -16.45 -14.18
C TRP A 413 -2.04 -16.22 -12.78
N MET A 414 -3.25 -16.72 -12.51
CA MET A 414 -3.84 -16.67 -11.16
C MET A 414 -3.03 -17.50 -10.15
N GLU A 415 -2.61 -18.72 -10.51
CA GLU A 415 -1.74 -19.57 -9.70
C GLU A 415 -0.43 -18.85 -9.38
N LEU A 416 0.28 -18.36 -10.40
CA LEU A 416 1.54 -17.64 -10.23
C LEU A 416 1.37 -16.42 -9.33
N THR A 417 0.29 -15.65 -9.53
CA THR A 417 -0.02 -14.47 -8.72
C THR A 417 -0.18 -14.83 -7.25
N ILE A 418 -0.95 -15.88 -6.94
CA ILE A 418 -1.18 -16.34 -5.56
C ILE A 418 0.12 -16.86 -4.93
N LEU A 419 0.93 -17.60 -5.68
CA LEU A 419 2.22 -18.13 -5.21
C LEU A 419 3.25 -17.02 -4.93
N LEU A 420 3.24 -15.96 -5.73
CA LEU A 420 4.11 -14.80 -5.55
C LEU A 420 3.63 -13.91 -4.39
N ASP A 421 2.31 -13.73 -4.27
CA ASP A 421 1.64 -12.93 -3.23
C ASP A 421 0.13 -13.29 -3.15
N PRO A 422 -0.34 -14.02 -2.12
CA PRO A 422 -1.74 -14.44 -2.00
C PRO A 422 -2.71 -13.28 -1.75
N THR A 423 -2.20 -12.09 -1.41
CA THR A 423 -3.01 -10.90 -1.13
C THR A 423 -3.21 -10.00 -2.33
N PHE A 424 -2.49 -10.24 -3.42
CA PHE A 424 -2.58 -9.47 -4.65
C PHE A 424 -4.02 -9.40 -5.18
N ASP A 425 -4.52 -8.20 -5.39
CA ASP A 425 -5.89 -7.96 -5.86
C ASP A 425 -6.01 -8.14 -7.39
N ILE A 426 -5.99 -9.40 -7.82
CA ILE A 426 -6.15 -9.78 -9.21
C ILE A 426 -7.50 -9.35 -9.79
N VAL A 427 -8.55 -9.23 -8.95
CA VAL A 427 -9.89 -8.81 -9.39
C VAL A 427 -9.86 -7.36 -9.84
N THR A 428 -9.20 -6.47 -9.09
CA THR A 428 -9.02 -5.07 -9.48
C THR A 428 -8.12 -4.95 -10.72
N LYS A 429 -7.03 -5.73 -10.81
CA LYS A 429 -6.16 -5.71 -12.01
C LYS A 429 -6.92 -6.16 -13.27
N VAL A 430 -7.78 -7.17 -13.18
CA VAL A 430 -8.67 -7.63 -14.28
C VAL A 430 -9.76 -6.60 -14.58
N LYS A 431 -10.24 -5.88 -13.56
CA LYS A 431 -11.17 -4.77 -13.77
C LYS A 431 -10.55 -3.70 -14.65
N TRP A 432 -9.32 -3.32 -14.31
CA TRP A 432 -8.57 -2.33 -15.05
C TRP A 432 -8.20 -2.80 -16.46
N LEU A 433 -7.80 -4.06 -16.63
CA LEU A 433 -7.61 -4.66 -17.96
C LEU A 433 -8.86 -4.50 -18.84
N GLY A 434 -10.05 -4.73 -18.28
CA GLY A 434 -11.32 -4.51 -18.97
C GLY A 434 -11.44 -3.06 -19.46
N THR A 435 -11.20 -2.08 -18.58
CA THR A 435 -11.28 -0.65 -18.94
C THR A 435 -10.26 -0.25 -20.00
N THR A 436 -9.04 -0.79 -19.94
CA THR A 436 -7.99 -0.57 -20.94
C THR A 436 -8.40 -1.06 -22.33
N MET A 437 -9.25 -2.09 -22.39
CA MET A 437 -9.63 -2.77 -23.63
C MET A 437 -11.04 -2.41 -24.13
N GLU A 438 -11.75 -1.49 -23.46
CA GLU A 438 -13.15 -1.13 -23.79
C GLU A 438 -13.33 -0.69 -25.26
N GLY A 439 -12.33 0.00 -25.84
CA GLY A 439 -12.38 0.45 -27.24
C GLY A 439 -12.29 -0.66 -28.29
N ALA A 440 -11.86 -1.88 -27.93
CA ALA A 440 -11.66 -2.99 -28.87
C ALA A 440 -12.93 -3.81 -29.20
N SER A 441 -14.10 -3.38 -28.71
CA SER A 441 -15.43 -3.96 -29.00
C SER A 441 -15.46 -5.49 -29.08
N ASN A 442 -15.03 -6.17 -28.01
CA ASN A 442 -15.08 -7.63 -27.92
C ASN A 442 -16.00 -8.07 -26.77
N GLU A 443 -17.26 -8.40 -27.10
CA GLU A 443 -18.25 -8.89 -26.14
C GLU A 443 -17.79 -10.15 -25.40
N TYR A 444 -17.08 -11.03 -26.11
CA TYR A 444 -16.56 -12.27 -25.54
C TYR A 444 -15.46 -12.00 -24.49
N LEU A 445 -14.54 -11.08 -24.76
CA LEU A 445 -13.55 -10.66 -23.77
C LEU A 445 -14.23 -10.11 -22.51
N ASN A 446 -15.22 -9.22 -22.67
CA ASN A 446 -15.96 -8.69 -21.53
C ASN A 446 -16.67 -9.79 -20.73
N ALA A 447 -17.25 -10.79 -21.42
CA ALA A 447 -17.85 -11.95 -20.78
C ALA A 447 -16.80 -12.82 -20.05
N LEU A 448 -15.62 -13.05 -20.65
CA LEU A 448 -14.52 -13.79 -20.05
C LEU A 448 -13.97 -13.10 -18.80
N LEU A 449 -13.71 -11.78 -18.88
CA LEU A 449 -13.22 -11.00 -17.74
C LEU A 449 -14.27 -10.95 -16.62
N TYR A 450 -15.56 -10.84 -16.96
CA TYR A 450 -16.65 -10.93 -15.98
C TYR A 450 -16.68 -12.32 -15.32
N ASP A 451 -16.63 -13.40 -16.11
CA ASP A 451 -16.59 -14.77 -15.61
C ASP A 451 -15.38 -14.99 -14.69
N PHE A 452 -14.23 -14.40 -15.01
CA PHE A 452 -13.01 -14.47 -14.19
C PHE A 452 -13.11 -13.74 -12.87
N ARG A 453 -13.70 -12.54 -12.85
CA ARG A 453 -13.97 -11.84 -11.59
C ARG A 453 -14.88 -12.68 -10.69
N ARG A 454 -15.94 -13.25 -11.27
CA ARG A 454 -16.88 -14.14 -10.57
C ARG A 454 -16.20 -15.40 -10.04
N PHE A 455 -15.41 -16.08 -10.87
CA PHE A 455 -14.63 -17.26 -10.50
C PHE A 455 -13.66 -16.95 -9.35
N SER A 456 -12.89 -15.87 -9.50
CA SER A 456 -11.88 -15.45 -8.51
C SER A 456 -12.50 -15.12 -7.17
N GLN A 457 -13.58 -14.34 -7.14
CA GLN A 457 -14.28 -13.95 -5.90
C GLN A 457 -14.97 -15.15 -5.23
N TYR A 458 -15.64 -16.00 -6.01
CA TYR A 458 -16.38 -17.15 -5.48
C TYR A 458 -15.47 -18.16 -4.81
N HIS A 459 -14.30 -18.41 -5.40
CA HIS A 459 -13.35 -19.41 -4.92
C HIS A 459 -12.22 -18.85 -4.03
N LYS A 460 -12.19 -17.52 -3.81
CA LYS A 460 -11.09 -16.82 -3.12
C LYS A 460 -10.64 -17.48 -1.81
N ALA A 461 -11.60 -17.83 -0.95
CA ALA A 461 -11.33 -18.42 0.36
C ALA A 461 -10.52 -19.73 0.30
N VAL A 462 -10.67 -20.50 -0.78
CA VAL A 462 -9.93 -21.76 -0.99
C VAL A 462 -8.60 -21.48 -1.67
N VAL A 463 -8.60 -20.75 -2.78
CA VAL A 463 -7.43 -20.64 -3.68
C VAL A 463 -6.30 -19.80 -3.09
N CYS A 464 -6.61 -18.79 -2.26
CA CYS A 464 -5.58 -18.02 -1.57
C CYS A 464 -4.80 -18.87 -0.55
N ASN A 465 -5.37 -19.97 -0.07
CA ASN A 465 -4.73 -20.89 0.85
C ASN A 465 -4.14 -22.12 0.14
N MET A 466 -4.84 -22.69 -0.84
CA MET A 466 -4.45 -23.89 -1.58
C MET A 466 -4.55 -23.63 -3.10
N PRO A 467 -3.50 -23.12 -3.76
CA PRO A 467 -3.58 -22.59 -5.12
C PRO A 467 -3.90 -23.66 -6.16
N LEU A 468 -3.44 -24.91 -5.98
CA LEU A 468 -3.71 -26.00 -6.93
C LEU A 468 -5.18 -26.45 -6.95
N GLN A 469 -6.00 -25.98 -6.00
CA GLN A 469 -7.46 -26.15 -6.05
C GLN A 469 -8.10 -25.45 -7.24
N LEU A 470 -7.42 -24.46 -7.85
CA LEU A 470 -7.85 -23.80 -9.08
C LEU A 470 -8.22 -24.81 -10.18
N TYR A 471 -7.42 -25.87 -10.31
CA TYR A 471 -7.59 -26.87 -11.38
C TYR A 471 -8.51 -28.03 -10.98
N SER A 472 -8.97 -28.09 -9.74
CA SER A 472 -9.85 -29.16 -9.24
C SER A 472 -11.16 -28.58 -8.73
N SER A 473 -11.31 -28.40 -7.42
CA SER A 473 -12.57 -27.97 -6.81
C SER A 473 -13.14 -26.71 -7.45
N CYS A 474 -12.31 -25.72 -7.79
CA CYS A 474 -12.79 -24.48 -8.38
C CYS A 474 -13.45 -24.68 -9.76
N LEU A 475 -12.83 -25.46 -10.65
CA LEU A 475 -13.42 -25.79 -11.96
C LEU A 475 -14.65 -26.69 -11.82
N VAL A 476 -14.59 -27.69 -10.93
CA VAL A 476 -15.69 -28.65 -10.71
C VAL A 476 -16.96 -27.95 -10.24
N PHE A 477 -16.83 -27.07 -9.24
CA PHE A 477 -17.95 -26.37 -8.61
C PHE A 477 -18.34 -25.05 -9.31
N SER A 478 -17.64 -24.66 -10.39
CA SER A 478 -18.07 -23.54 -11.22
C SER A 478 -19.33 -23.87 -12.04
N PRO A 479 -20.19 -22.88 -12.37
CA PRO A 479 -21.40 -23.10 -13.15
C PRO A 479 -21.16 -23.66 -14.55
N GLY A 480 -22.16 -24.34 -15.11
CA GLY A 480 -22.04 -25.00 -16.42
C GLY A 480 -21.79 -24.07 -17.61
N HIS A 481 -22.25 -22.81 -17.54
CA HIS A 481 -22.01 -21.80 -18.58
C HIS A 481 -20.79 -20.89 -18.25
N SER A 482 -19.96 -21.24 -17.26
CA SER A 482 -18.71 -20.52 -17.04
C SER A 482 -17.75 -20.77 -18.21
N ILE A 483 -17.28 -19.69 -18.81
CA ILE A 483 -16.31 -19.69 -19.90
C ILE A 483 -15.00 -20.31 -19.41
N ILE A 484 -14.54 -19.93 -18.22
CA ILE A 484 -13.34 -20.48 -17.59
C ILE A 484 -13.47 -21.98 -17.37
N LYS A 485 -14.61 -22.44 -16.86
CA LYS A 485 -14.86 -23.87 -16.71
C LYS A 485 -14.72 -24.60 -18.04
N SER A 486 -15.24 -24.03 -19.12
CA SER A 486 -15.14 -24.62 -20.46
C SER A 486 -13.70 -24.61 -20.98
N LEU A 487 -13.00 -23.47 -20.91
CA LEU A 487 -11.64 -23.29 -21.42
C LEU A 487 -10.64 -24.22 -20.70
N PHE A 488 -10.74 -24.31 -19.38
CA PHE A 488 -9.75 -25.00 -18.54
C PHE A 488 -10.19 -26.40 -18.12
N ARG A 489 -11.31 -26.92 -18.66
CA ARG A 489 -11.77 -28.28 -18.35
C ARG A 489 -10.71 -29.37 -18.55
N PRO A 490 -9.85 -29.34 -19.59
CA PRO A 490 -8.81 -30.34 -19.76
C PRO A 490 -7.79 -30.42 -18.60
N MET A 491 -7.71 -29.42 -17.73
CA MET A 491 -6.81 -29.40 -16.58
C MET A 491 -7.39 -30.08 -15.33
N VAL A 492 -8.67 -30.45 -15.35
CA VAL A 492 -9.29 -31.16 -14.22
C VAL A 492 -8.64 -32.55 -14.07
N PRO A 493 -8.17 -32.93 -12.86
CA PRO A 493 -7.55 -34.24 -12.64
C PRO A 493 -8.43 -35.40 -13.12
N GLU A 494 -7.83 -36.37 -13.81
CA GLU A 494 -8.53 -37.52 -14.41
C GLU A 494 -9.32 -38.36 -13.39
N CYS A 495 -8.89 -38.35 -12.12
CA CYS A 495 -9.62 -39.02 -11.04
C CYS A 495 -11.04 -38.45 -10.81
N ILE A 496 -11.32 -37.26 -11.32
CA ILE A 496 -12.64 -36.61 -11.26
C ILE A 496 -13.40 -36.90 -12.56
N GLN A 497 -13.95 -38.12 -12.65
CA GLN A 497 -14.62 -38.62 -13.87
C GLN A 497 -15.91 -37.87 -14.23
N GLN A 498 -16.59 -37.29 -13.24
CA GLN A 498 -17.84 -36.54 -13.44
C GLN A 498 -17.78 -35.22 -12.70
N THR A 499 -18.12 -34.15 -13.41
CA THR A 499 -18.34 -32.84 -12.80
C THR A 499 -19.79 -32.46 -12.98
N TYR A 500 -20.54 -32.45 -11.90
CA TYR A 500 -21.91 -31.96 -11.93
C TYR A 500 -21.91 -30.46 -11.70
N SER A 501 -22.26 -29.70 -12.73
CA SER A 501 -22.54 -28.28 -12.56
C SER A 501 -23.87 -28.13 -11.82
N LEU A 502 -23.82 -27.83 -10.52
CA LEU A 502 -25.01 -27.64 -9.70
C LEU A 502 -25.89 -26.48 -10.18
N LYS A 503 -25.32 -25.53 -10.93
CA LYS A 503 -26.01 -24.36 -11.50
C LYS A 503 -25.57 -24.12 -12.94
N LYS A 504 -26.47 -23.57 -13.78
CA LYS A 504 -26.16 -23.17 -15.17
C LYS A 504 -25.32 -21.89 -15.22
N LYS A 505 -25.70 -20.86 -14.45
CA LYS A 505 -25.01 -19.56 -14.38
C LYS A 505 -24.57 -19.25 -12.94
N TRP A 506 -23.71 -18.25 -12.78
CA TRP A 506 -23.38 -17.71 -11.45
C TRP A 506 -24.65 -17.24 -10.73
N GLY A 507 -24.77 -17.60 -9.45
CA GLY A 507 -25.90 -17.19 -8.61
C GLY A 507 -25.63 -15.89 -7.84
N SER A 508 -26.55 -15.54 -6.94
CA SER A 508 -26.43 -14.37 -6.06
C SER A 508 -25.23 -14.44 -5.10
N LEU A 509 -24.75 -15.64 -4.75
CA LEU A 509 -23.53 -15.80 -3.96
C LEU A 509 -22.31 -15.34 -4.77
N VAL A 510 -21.77 -14.18 -4.41
CA VAL A 510 -20.57 -13.59 -5.02
C VAL A 510 -19.30 -14.19 -4.43
N GLN A 511 -19.24 -14.25 -3.11
CA GLN A 511 -18.03 -14.54 -2.35
C GLN A 511 -18.39 -15.09 -0.97
N ILE A 512 -17.51 -15.93 -0.45
CA ILE A 512 -17.57 -16.47 0.91
C ILE A 512 -16.44 -15.83 1.71
N PHE A 513 -16.78 -15.29 2.88
CA PHE A 513 -15.83 -14.68 3.81
C PHE A 513 -15.66 -15.62 5.00
N GLN A 514 -14.42 -16.01 5.28
CA GLN A 514 -14.10 -16.85 6.43
C GLN A 514 -13.30 -16.03 7.44
N PRO A 515 -13.68 -16.05 8.73
CA PRO A 515 -12.88 -15.44 9.78
C PRO A 515 -11.53 -16.20 9.92
N PRO A 516 -10.46 -15.50 10.35
CA PRO A 516 -9.08 -15.99 10.28
C PRO A 516 -8.72 -17.13 11.25
N ASN A 517 -9.61 -17.55 12.17
CA ASN A 517 -9.33 -18.64 13.09
C ASN A 517 -9.86 -19.98 12.56
N GLU A 518 -8.95 -20.92 12.30
CA GLU A 518 -9.27 -22.29 11.90
C GLU A 518 -9.59 -23.12 13.17
N GLY A 519 -10.85 -23.54 13.36
CA GLY A 519 -11.15 -24.71 14.21
C GLY A 519 -12.20 -24.58 15.32
N THR A 520 -12.79 -23.41 15.58
CA THR A 520 -13.91 -23.29 16.54
C THR A 520 -15.22 -22.91 15.85
N PHE A 521 -16.34 -23.41 16.38
CA PHE A 521 -17.68 -23.05 15.92
C PHE A 521 -17.90 -21.54 16.11
N PHE A 522 -17.84 -20.76 15.04
CA PHE A 522 -18.19 -19.34 15.10
C PHE A 522 -19.71 -19.19 15.15
N ASN A 523 -20.21 -18.63 16.24
CA ASN A 523 -21.59 -18.16 16.28
C ASN A 523 -21.58 -16.70 15.81
N LEU A 524 -22.12 -16.43 14.63
CA LEU A 524 -22.18 -15.07 14.09
C LEU A 524 -23.19 -14.26 14.91
N GLY A 525 -22.76 -13.12 15.44
CA GLY A 525 -23.60 -12.27 16.28
C GLY A 525 -24.46 -11.33 15.44
N MET A 526 -23.82 -10.36 14.81
CA MET A 526 -24.50 -9.30 14.06
C MET A 526 -23.66 -8.85 12.87
N ILE A 527 -24.31 -8.40 11.80
CA ILE A 527 -23.68 -7.88 10.58
C ILE A 527 -24.18 -6.46 10.33
N ALA A 528 -23.29 -5.57 9.92
CA ALA A 528 -23.63 -4.24 9.42
C ALA A 528 -22.90 -3.97 8.09
N LEU A 529 -23.55 -3.26 7.18
CA LEU A 529 -22.97 -2.82 5.91
C LEU A 529 -22.77 -1.30 5.96
N SER A 530 -21.65 -0.80 5.45
CA SER A 530 -21.41 0.63 5.31
C SER A 530 -22.37 1.24 4.29
N ASN A 531 -22.67 2.53 4.43
CA ASN A 531 -23.61 3.24 3.56
C ASN A 531 -23.14 3.33 2.10
N ASP A 532 -21.83 3.18 1.85
CA ASP A 532 -21.25 3.13 0.51
C ASP A 532 -21.14 1.70 -0.08
N ASN A 533 -21.62 0.69 0.66
CA ASN A 533 -21.54 -0.74 0.32
C ASN A 533 -20.11 -1.26 0.06
N LYS A 534 -19.07 -0.57 0.54
CA LYS A 534 -17.68 -1.00 0.34
C LYS A 534 -17.15 -1.85 1.49
N THR A 535 -17.69 -1.69 2.69
CA THR A 535 -17.23 -2.35 3.91
C THR A 535 -18.40 -3.01 4.62
N PHE A 536 -18.22 -4.23 5.12
CA PHE A 536 -19.17 -4.80 6.08
C PHE A 536 -18.44 -5.23 7.34
N ALA A 537 -19.14 -5.16 8.47
CA ALA A 537 -18.64 -5.51 9.78
C ALA A 537 -19.42 -6.71 10.32
N VAL A 538 -18.73 -7.66 10.96
CA VAL A 538 -19.36 -8.80 11.63
C VAL A 538 -18.83 -8.92 13.05
N GLY A 539 -19.74 -8.92 14.01
CA GLY A 539 -19.43 -9.25 15.40
C GLY A 539 -19.40 -10.76 15.61
N LEU A 540 -18.27 -11.30 16.05
CA LEU A 540 -18.12 -12.71 16.39
C LEU A 540 -18.57 -12.97 17.84
N LYS A 541 -19.28 -14.08 18.07
CA LYS A 541 -19.74 -14.49 19.40
C LYS A 541 -18.84 -15.62 19.93
N TYR A 542 -18.48 -15.51 21.22
CA TYR A 542 -17.59 -16.42 21.96
C TYR A 542 -16.12 -16.42 21.48
N ASP A 543 -15.21 -16.65 22.43
CA ASP A 543 -13.74 -16.79 22.35
C ASP A 543 -12.90 -15.62 21.83
N THR A 544 -13.36 -14.80 20.88
CA THR A 544 -12.53 -13.70 20.31
C THR A 544 -13.03 -12.29 20.61
N HIS A 545 -14.30 -12.11 21.02
CA HIS A 545 -14.92 -10.80 21.32
C HIS A 545 -14.62 -9.71 20.29
N SER A 546 -14.50 -10.14 19.03
CA SER A 546 -13.93 -9.34 17.96
C SER A 546 -14.99 -8.93 16.94
N LEU A 547 -14.91 -7.68 16.52
CA LEU A 547 -15.62 -7.11 15.40
C LEU A 547 -14.67 -7.07 14.21
N ILE A 548 -14.97 -7.84 13.17
CA ILE A 548 -14.14 -7.91 11.96
C ILE A 548 -14.81 -7.09 10.87
N LEU A 549 -14.05 -6.22 10.21
CA LEU A 549 -14.49 -5.48 9.04
C LEU A 549 -13.81 -6.07 7.81
N TRP A 550 -14.57 -6.24 6.72
CA TRP A 550 -14.09 -6.72 5.44
C TRP A 550 -14.44 -5.78 4.30
N GLY A 551 -13.59 -5.78 3.28
CA GLY A 551 -13.86 -5.13 2.00
C GLY A 551 -14.78 -6.01 1.19
N VAL A 552 -15.94 -5.48 0.80
CA VAL A 552 -16.99 -6.23 0.07
C VAL A 552 -16.46 -6.75 -1.26
N SER A 553 -15.69 -5.95 -1.99
CA SER A 553 -15.17 -6.32 -3.32
C SER A 553 -13.86 -7.10 -3.27
N SER A 554 -12.96 -6.71 -2.36
CA SER A 554 -11.62 -7.29 -2.25
C SER A 554 -11.63 -8.62 -1.51
N GLY A 555 -12.58 -8.87 -0.61
CA GLY A 555 -12.51 -10.05 0.25
C GLY A 555 -11.61 -9.93 1.46
N ALA A 556 -10.85 -8.84 1.54
CA ALA A 556 -9.76 -8.71 2.49
C ALA A 556 -10.27 -8.18 3.84
N ILE A 557 -9.57 -8.54 4.90
CA ILE A 557 -9.90 -8.14 6.27
C ILE A 557 -9.35 -6.73 6.49
N LEU A 558 -10.28 -5.76 6.44
CA LEU A 558 -10.01 -4.34 6.56
C LEU A 558 -9.67 -3.91 7.98
N GLN A 559 -10.27 -4.53 9.00
CA GLN A 559 -9.98 -4.32 10.44
C GLN A 559 -10.37 -5.55 11.25
N HIS A 560 -9.70 -5.75 12.39
CA HIS A 560 -10.09 -6.73 13.40
C HIS A 560 -10.03 -6.04 14.77
N LEU A 561 -11.20 -5.71 15.32
CA LEU A 561 -11.36 -4.82 16.47
C LEU A 561 -11.75 -5.63 17.69
N LEU A 562 -10.98 -5.55 18.77
CA LEU A 562 -11.38 -6.12 20.05
C LEU A 562 -12.41 -5.19 20.72
N VAL A 563 -13.64 -5.66 20.90
CA VAL A 563 -14.73 -4.84 21.43
C VAL A 563 -14.67 -4.73 22.96
N SER A 564 -14.30 -5.82 23.63
CA SER A 564 -14.13 -5.85 25.08
C SER A 564 -13.09 -6.88 25.50
N ASN A 565 -12.44 -6.62 26.64
CA ASN A 565 -11.60 -7.60 27.33
C ASN A 565 -12.45 -8.61 28.14
N ARG A 566 -13.77 -8.41 28.20
CA ARG A 566 -14.74 -9.31 28.86
C ARG A 566 -15.50 -10.11 27.83
N ASP A 567 -16.06 -11.24 28.26
CA ASP A 567 -16.84 -12.07 27.37
C ASP A 567 -18.09 -11.36 26.84
N VAL A 568 -18.18 -11.20 25.52
CA VAL A 568 -19.39 -10.71 24.84
C VAL A 568 -20.40 -11.85 24.78
N ILE A 569 -21.49 -11.71 25.54
CA ILE A 569 -22.59 -12.67 25.59
C ILE A 569 -23.46 -12.55 24.33
N SER A 570 -23.76 -11.32 23.91
CA SER A 570 -24.61 -11.04 22.75
C SER A 570 -24.33 -9.67 22.16
N TRP A 571 -24.30 -9.60 20.84
CA TRP A 571 -24.30 -8.35 20.09
C TRP A 571 -25.73 -7.82 20.04
N LEU A 572 -25.94 -6.56 20.42
CA LEU A 572 -27.26 -5.94 20.56
C LEU A 572 -27.54 -4.97 19.42
N SER A 573 -26.53 -4.23 18.97
CA SER A 573 -26.66 -3.34 17.82
C SER A 573 -25.29 -3.02 17.21
N LEU A 574 -25.24 -2.80 15.89
CA LEU A 574 -24.03 -2.52 15.12
C LEU A 574 -24.40 -1.60 13.94
N GLU A 575 -23.87 -0.38 13.91
CA GLU A 575 -24.26 0.62 12.90
C GLU A 575 -23.11 1.54 12.49
N PHE A 576 -22.92 1.70 11.18
CA PHE A 576 -21.98 2.64 10.60
C PHE A 576 -22.52 4.07 10.67
N SER A 577 -21.64 5.04 10.92
CA SER A 577 -21.99 6.44 10.80
C SER A 577 -22.34 6.81 9.35
N PRO A 578 -23.14 7.87 9.12
CA PRO A 578 -23.58 8.28 7.77
C PRO A 578 -22.44 8.52 6.78
N ASP A 579 -21.28 8.95 7.27
CA ASP A 579 -20.07 9.21 6.50
C ASP A 579 -19.09 8.01 6.44
N ASN A 580 -19.48 6.86 6.98
CA ASN A 580 -18.70 5.62 7.05
C ASN A 580 -17.35 5.72 7.79
N GLN A 581 -17.12 6.80 8.54
CA GLN A 581 -15.87 6.98 9.29
C GLN A 581 -15.88 6.28 10.66
N MET A 582 -17.05 6.03 11.22
CA MET A 582 -17.21 5.47 12.56
C MET A 582 -18.17 4.28 12.55
N ILE A 583 -18.02 3.37 13.50
CA ILE A 583 -18.95 2.29 13.76
C ILE A 583 -19.28 2.27 15.25
N ALA A 584 -20.57 2.31 15.56
CA ALA A 584 -21.08 2.19 16.91
C ALA A 584 -21.49 0.74 17.17
N VAL A 585 -21.13 0.24 18.34
CA VAL A 585 -21.41 -1.14 18.77
C VAL A 585 -22.07 -1.09 20.13
N ILE A 586 -23.14 -1.87 20.29
CA ILE A 586 -23.70 -2.23 21.59
C ILE A 586 -23.59 -3.73 21.78
N ALA A 587 -23.00 -4.14 22.90
CA ALA A 587 -22.80 -5.53 23.27
C ALA A 587 -23.15 -5.77 24.75
N LYS A 588 -23.79 -6.91 25.03
CA LYS A 588 -24.00 -7.42 26.40
C LYS A 588 -22.74 -8.14 26.85
N LEU A 589 -22.21 -7.76 28.01
CA LEU A 589 -21.01 -8.35 28.60
C LEU A 589 -21.35 -9.35 29.69
N ARG A 590 -20.47 -10.34 29.90
CA ARG A 590 -20.55 -11.29 31.01
C ARG A 590 -20.23 -10.59 32.34
N PRO A 591 -21.01 -10.86 33.42
CA PRO A 591 -20.69 -10.39 34.76
C PRO A 591 -19.31 -10.91 35.21
N MET A 592 -18.57 -10.12 35.99
CA MET A 592 -17.36 -10.65 36.64
C MET A 592 -17.80 -11.62 37.75
N GLN A 593 -17.25 -12.84 37.76
CA GLN A 593 -17.30 -13.66 38.96
C GLN A 593 -16.38 -13.00 39.99
N GLU A 594 -16.94 -12.31 40.98
CA GLU A 594 -16.20 -12.00 42.19
C GLU A 594 -15.86 -13.33 42.87
N GLN A 595 -14.58 -13.55 43.18
CA GLN A 595 -14.14 -14.71 43.95
C GLN A 595 -14.85 -14.68 45.31
N GLY A 596 -15.90 -15.49 45.47
CA GLY A 596 -16.44 -15.80 46.80
C GLY A 596 -17.95 -15.96 46.93
N ASP A 597 -18.79 -15.53 45.99
CA ASP A 597 -20.25 -15.62 46.18
C ASP A 597 -20.96 -16.44 45.09
N PRO A 598 -21.43 -17.67 45.40
CA PRO A 598 -22.21 -18.49 44.48
C PRO A 598 -23.62 -17.94 44.18
N ALA A 599 -24.04 -16.84 44.83
CA ALA A 599 -25.39 -16.29 44.78
C ALA A 599 -25.53 -14.95 44.04
N ALA A 600 -24.56 -14.55 43.20
CA ALA A 600 -24.75 -13.40 42.30
C ALA A 600 -25.89 -13.67 41.31
N SER A 601 -27.02 -12.99 41.51
CA SER A 601 -28.26 -13.10 40.73
C SER A 601 -28.03 -12.90 39.22
N PRO A 602 -28.71 -13.64 38.32
CA PRO A 602 -28.66 -13.44 36.86
C PRO A 602 -29.15 -12.06 36.35
N ARG A 603 -29.53 -11.15 37.25
CA ARG A 603 -30.18 -9.87 36.93
C ARG A 603 -29.22 -8.73 36.58
N ASP A 604 -27.91 -8.85 36.85
CA ASP A 604 -26.94 -7.80 36.53
C ASP A 604 -26.42 -7.92 35.10
N SER A 605 -27.26 -7.57 34.13
CA SER A 605 -26.82 -7.47 32.74
C SER A 605 -26.05 -6.16 32.52
N ARG A 606 -24.76 -6.27 32.17
CA ARG A 606 -23.95 -5.11 31.76
C ARG A 606 -23.99 -4.91 30.25
N VAL A 607 -24.19 -3.67 29.82
CA VAL A 607 -24.18 -3.28 28.40
C VAL A 607 -23.00 -2.36 28.15
N SER A 608 -22.17 -2.72 27.18
CA SER A 608 -21.08 -1.89 26.68
C SER A 608 -21.50 -1.25 25.36
N ILE A 609 -21.34 0.07 25.30
CA ILE A 609 -21.50 0.87 24.10
C ILE A 609 -20.12 1.37 23.75
N GLY A 610 -19.69 1.20 22.50
CA GLY A 610 -18.44 1.80 22.05
C GLY A 610 -18.57 2.37 20.65
N ILE A 611 -17.69 3.29 20.33
CA ILE A 611 -17.55 3.83 18.98
C ILE A 611 -16.11 3.63 18.54
N TRP A 612 -15.93 3.03 17.37
CA TRP A 612 -14.64 2.82 16.75
C TRP A 612 -14.54 3.64 15.48
N ASN A 613 -13.35 4.15 15.18
CA ASN A 613 -13.05 4.64 13.86
C ASN A 613 -12.90 3.45 12.89
N VAL A 614 -13.61 3.49 11.77
CA VAL A 614 -13.64 2.41 10.77
C VAL A 614 -12.29 2.25 10.08
N VAL A 615 -11.56 3.35 9.86
CA VAL A 615 -10.28 3.31 9.15
C VAL A 615 -9.12 3.08 10.11
N PHE A 616 -9.06 3.83 11.21
CA PHE A 616 -7.98 3.70 12.19
C PHE A 616 -8.19 2.52 13.13
N GLY A 617 -9.39 1.96 13.26
CA GLY A 617 -9.69 0.88 14.19
C GLY A 617 -9.52 1.24 15.67
N GLU A 618 -9.34 2.53 15.97
CA GLU A 618 -9.21 3.04 17.33
C GLU A 618 -10.59 3.20 17.97
N ARG A 619 -10.69 2.82 19.24
CA ARG A 619 -11.89 3.02 20.04
C ARG A 619 -11.89 4.46 20.53
N THR A 620 -12.79 5.28 20.00
CA THR A 620 -12.85 6.70 20.34
C THR A 620 -13.55 6.93 21.66
N HIS A 621 -14.63 6.19 21.93
CA HIS A 621 -15.42 6.32 23.15
C HIS A 621 -15.96 4.96 23.60
N THR A 622 -16.18 4.81 24.90
CA THR A 622 -16.82 3.62 25.49
C THR A 622 -17.59 3.99 26.73
N TRP A 623 -18.76 3.38 26.89
CA TRP A 623 -19.61 3.47 28.05
C TRP A 623 -19.99 2.07 28.49
N GLU A 624 -19.91 1.80 29.78
CA GLU A 624 -20.44 0.59 30.38
C GLU A 624 -21.59 0.97 31.32
N ILE A 625 -22.74 0.33 31.12
CA ILE A 625 -23.95 0.56 31.90
C ILE A 625 -24.23 -0.73 32.68
N GLN A 626 -24.34 -0.59 34.00
CA GLN A 626 -24.61 -1.69 34.92
C GLN A 626 -26.11 -1.85 35.16
N GLU A 627 -26.53 -3.03 35.60
CA GLU A 627 -27.91 -3.33 36.03
C GLU A 627 -28.99 -3.03 34.97
N VAL A 628 -28.73 -3.35 33.70
CA VAL A 628 -29.73 -3.15 32.63
C VAL A 628 -30.80 -4.25 32.70
N PRO A 629 -32.08 -3.94 32.98
CA PRO A 629 -33.10 -4.97 33.22
C PRO A 629 -33.40 -5.82 31.97
N HIS A 630 -33.41 -5.18 30.80
CA HIS A 630 -33.78 -5.77 29.51
C HIS A 630 -32.79 -5.36 28.40
N PRO A 631 -31.55 -5.86 28.43
CA PRO A 631 -30.49 -5.45 27.51
C PRO A 631 -30.82 -5.75 26.03
N TRP A 632 -31.68 -6.73 25.74
CA TRP A 632 -32.10 -7.03 24.37
C TRP A 632 -33.01 -5.97 23.73
N GLN A 633 -33.46 -4.97 24.49
CA GLN A 633 -34.27 -3.85 23.98
C GLN A 633 -33.42 -2.63 23.59
N THR A 634 -32.09 -2.72 23.71
CA THR A 634 -31.23 -1.59 23.39
C THR A 634 -31.03 -1.45 21.88
N SER A 635 -31.07 -0.22 21.37
CA SER A 635 -30.78 0.09 19.96
C SER A 635 -29.97 1.38 19.87
N ILE A 636 -29.11 1.48 18.86
CA ILE A 636 -28.51 2.73 18.41
C ILE A 636 -29.14 3.19 17.11
N VAL A 637 -28.95 4.48 16.81
CA VAL A 637 -29.10 5.05 15.48
C VAL A 637 -28.23 6.30 15.35
N TRP A 638 -27.66 6.53 14.17
CA TRP A 638 -26.98 7.78 13.87
C TRP A 638 -27.94 8.85 13.33
N ILE A 639 -27.79 10.09 13.81
CA ILE A 639 -28.42 11.27 13.23
C ILE A 639 -27.45 11.89 12.20
N PRO A 640 -27.84 12.03 10.93
CA PRO A 640 -27.02 12.65 9.90
C PRO A 640 -26.83 14.15 10.12
N GLY A 641 -25.65 14.67 9.75
CA GLY A 641 -25.28 16.07 9.87
C GLY A 641 -23.77 16.28 9.70
N ASN A 642 -23.31 17.55 9.68
CA ASN A 642 -21.88 17.90 9.57
C ASN A 642 -21.02 17.26 10.68
N ALA A 643 -21.60 17.08 11.87
CA ALA A 643 -21.09 16.24 12.93
C ALA A 643 -22.19 15.23 13.30
N PRO A 644 -22.09 13.96 12.86
CA PRO A 644 -23.13 12.97 13.11
C PRO A 644 -23.24 12.69 14.61
N LYS A 645 -24.47 12.67 15.13
CA LYS A 645 -24.75 12.40 16.55
C LYS A 645 -25.20 10.95 16.69
N LEU A 646 -24.86 10.31 17.80
CA LEU A 646 -25.31 8.96 18.09
C LEU A 646 -26.45 9.02 19.11
N VAL A 647 -27.59 8.46 18.78
CA VAL A 647 -28.67 8.21 19.74
C VAL A 647 -28.59 6.76 20.15
N PHE A 648 -28.73 6.49 21.44
CA PHE A 648 -28.97 5.14 21.91
C PHE A 648 -30.14 5.13 22.89
N ALA A 649 -30.95 4.08 22.80
CA ALA A 649 -31.98 3.79 23.77
C ALA A 649 -31.63 2.50 24.50
N ILE A 650 -31.79 2.52 25.82
CA ILE A 650 -31.63 1.33 26.68
C ILE A 650 -33.01 0.74 26.99
N THR A 651 -33.99 1.61 27.23
CA THR A 651 -35.40 1.29 27.48
C THR A 651 -36.29 2.31 26.75
N LEU A 652 -37.61 2.06 26.67
CA LEU A 652 -38.58 3.03 26.12
C LEU A 652 -38.62 4.36 26.88
N LYS A 653 -38.17 4.39 28.13
CA LYS A 653 -38.20 5.58 28.99
C LYS A 653 -36.87 6.36 28.95
N ASP A 654 -35.81 5.75 28.42
CA ASP A 654 -34.44 6.27 28.48
C ASP A 654 -33.82 6.38 27.07
N LEU A 655 -34.09 7.52 26.43
CA LEU A 655 -33.40 7.92 25.21
C LEU A 655 -32.26 8.87 25.57
N ARG A 656 -31.04 8.48 25.23
CA ARG A 656 -29.85 9.30 25.45
C ARG A 656 -29.26 9.72 24.11
N LEU A 657 -29.03 11.03 24.00
CA LEU A 657 -28.34 11.62 22.85
C LEU A 657 -26.87 11.80 23.22
N LEU A 658 -25.99 11.11 22.50
CA LEU A 658 -24.55 11.29 22.59
C LEU A 658 -24.09 12.22 21.46
N HIS A 659 -23.58 13.37 21.85
CA HIS A 659 -22.78 14.21 20.97
C HIS A 659 -21.36 13.66 20.91
N ALA A 660 -21.00 13.00 19.81
CA ALA A 660 -19.63 12.60 19.54
C ALA A 660 -18.90 13.75 18.83
N ASP A 661 -18.21 14.60 19.60
CA ASP A 661 -17.41 15.69 19.01
C ASP A 661 -16.08 15.16 18.46
N ARG A 662 -15.73 15.54 17.22
CA ARG A 662 -14.64 14.93 16.43
C ARG A 662 -13.23 15.33 16.93
N GLY A 663 -13.13 16.28 17.86
CA GLY A 663 -11.85 16.91 18.23
C GLY A 663 -11.47 16.90 19.72
N SER A 664 -12.43 16.86 20.65
CA SER A 664 -12.17 17.12 22.08
C SER A 664 -12.26 15.89 22.98
N GLY A 665 -12.85 14.79 22.51
CA GLY A 665 -13.14 13.62 23.36
C GLY A 665 -14.17 13.90 24.47
N SER A 666 -14.88 15.04 24.43
CA SER A 666 -15.94 15.35 25.37
C SER A 666 -17.32 15.00 24.80
N VAL A 667 -18.16 14.42 25.66
CA VAL A 667 -19.52 14.00 25.33
C VAL A 667 -20.46 14.77 26.24
N SER A 668 -21.34 15.60 25.67
CA SER A 668 -22.47 16.13 26.43
C SER A 668 -23.58 15.10 26.44
N ASP A 669 -23.87 14.51 27.60
CA ASP A 669 -25.02 13.63 27.81
C ASP A 669 -26.26 14.53 27.97
N GLN A 670 -27.16 14.50 27.00
CA GLN A 670 -28.48 15.12 27.13
C GLN A 670 -29.52 14.02 27.21
N PHE A 671 -30.20 13.98 28.35
CA PHE A 671 -31.23 13.00 28.64
C PHE A 671 -32.56 13.50 28.08
N TYR A 672 -33.19 12.69 27.24
CA TYR A 672 -34.52 12.99 26.71
C TYR A 672 -35.49 11.92 27.19
N GLN A 673 -36.50 12.35 27.95
CA GLN A 673 -37.64 11.49 28.29
C GLN A 673 -38.58 11.47 27.09
N ALA A 674 -38.49 10.43 26.27
CA ALA A 674 -39.16 10.40 24.98
C ALA A 674 -40.66 10.07 25.05
N ILE A 675 -41.15 9.55 26.18
CA ILE A 675 -42.54 9.11 26.31
C ILE A 675 -43.18 9.75 27.56
N PRO A 676 -44.36 10.41 27.44
CA PRO A 676 -45.12 10.90 28.59
C PRO A 676 -45.48 9.76 29.55
N LYS A 677 -45.55 10.06 30.86
CA LYS A 677 -45.91 9.12 31.95
C LYS A 677 -47.21 8.29 31.72
N ASN A 678 -48.05 8.63 30.74
CA ASN A 678 -49.31 7.95 30.45
C ASN A 678 -49.17 6.59 29.73
N TYR A 679 -47.95 6.15 29.39
CA TYR A 679 -47.67 4.85 28.76
C TYR A 679 -47.03 3.86 29.77
N ASP A 680 -47.61 3.74 30.96
CA ASP A 680 -47.14 2.88 32.06
C ASP A 680 -47.59 1.40 31.97
N GLY A 681 -48.05 0.94 30.80
CA GLY A 681 -48.41 -0.47 30.60
C GLY A 681 -47.17 -1.35 30.33
N ASP A 682 -47.00 -2.43 31.10
CA ASP A 682 -45.88 -3.41 31.10
C ASP A 682 -45.58 -4.14 29.76
N GLY A 683 -46.10 -3.68 28.62
CA GLY A 683 -46.05 -4.41 27.34
C GLY A 683 -45.18 -3.82 26.24
N TRP A 684 -44.69 -2.58 26.37
CA TRP A 684 -44.02 -1.91 25.25
C TRP A 684 -42.50 -2.19 25.29
N CYS A 685 -41.92 -2.64 24.17
CA CYS A 685 -40.49 -2.94 24.04
C CYS A 685 -39.93 -2.25 22.79
N ILE A 686 -38.86 -1.43 22.88
CA ILE A 686 -38.16 -0.95 21.67
C ILE A 686 -37.54 -2.16 20.99
N THR A 687 -37.85 -2.35 19.72
CA THR A 687 -37.21 -3.37 18.88
C THR A 687 -36.10 -2.77 18.01
N LYS A 688 -36.25 -1.50 17.58
CA LYS A 688 -35.26 -0.81 16.74
C LYS A 688 -35.51 0.69 16.69
N LEU A 689 -34.44 1.47 16.68
CA LEU A 689 -34.47 2.91 16.34
C LEU A 689 -34.10 3.12 14.87
N ALA A 690 -34.70 4.13 14.26
CA ALA A 690 -34.35 4.64 12.95
C ALA A 690 -34.45 6.17 12.96
N CYS A 691 -33.71 6.83 12.07
CA CYS A 691 -33.73 8.28 11.93
C CYS A 691 -34.12 8.64 10.49
N SER A 692 -34.82 9.75 10.30
CA SER A 692 -35.10 10.27 8.97
C SER A 692 -33.81 10.64 8.24
N THR A 693 -33.86 10.65 6.91
CA THR A 693 -32.72 11.03 6.07
C THR A 693 -32.25 12.47 6.32
N LEU A 694 -33.15 13.35 6.78
CA LEU A 694 -32.87 14.74 7.13
C LEU A 694 -32.38 14.92 8.57
N GLY A 695 -32.41 13.86 9.39
CA GLY A 695 -32.02 13.93 10.80
C GLY A 695 -33.00 14.68 11.70
N ASP A 696 -34.19 15.01 11.21
CA ASP A 696 -35.20 15.84 11.87
C ASP A 696 -36.25 15.03 12.66
N ARG A 697 -36.29 13.70 12.47
CA ARG A 697 -37.26 12.81 13.11
C ARG A 697 -36.60 11.50 13.52
N LEU A 698 -36.97 10.99 14.69
CA LEU A 698 -36.58 9.67 15.15
C LEU A 698 -37.82 8.77 15.14
N VAL A 699 -37.67 7.53 14.69
CA VAL A 699 -38.74 6.53 14.67
C VAL A 699 -38.30 5.36 15.53
N SER A 700 -39.11 5.02 16.52
CA SER A 700 -38.93 3.82 17.31
C SER A 700 -39.99 2.79 16.96
N GLY A 701 -39.55 1.58 16.61
CA GLY A 701 -40.43 0.43 16.49
C GLY A 701 -40.64 -0.21 17.87
N ALA A 702 -41.90 -0.41 18.27
CA ALA A 702 -42.24 -1.10 19.50
C ALA A 702 -42.99 -2.42 19.24
N GLN A 703 -42.74 -3.44 20.07
CA GLN A 703 -43.47 -4.71 20.01
C GLN A 703 -44.96 -4.45 20.34
N GLY A 704 -45.84 -4.55 19.34
CA GLY A 704 -47.27 -4.18 19.46
C GLY A 704 -47.91 -3.39 18.31
N TYR A 705 -47.28 -3.33 17.11
CA TYR A 705 -47.80 -2.71 15.87
C TYR A 705 -47.91 -1.17 15.83
N ARG A 706 -47.30 -0.42 16.75
CA ARG A 706 -47.25 1.05 16.66
C ARG A 706 -45.82 1.56 16.64
N SER A 707 -45.49 2.31 15.59
CA SER A 707 -44.26 3.11 15.52
C SER A 707 -44.52 4.44 16.21
N ILE A 708 -43.62 4.86 17.10
CA ILE A 708 -43.69 6.19 17.72
C ILE A 708 -42.74 7.10 16.94
N LEU A 709 -43.28 8.19 16.40
CA LEU A 709 -42.50 9.28 15.81
C LEU A 709 -42.11 10.22 16.96
N LEU A 710 -40.81 10.43 17.13
CA LEU A 710 -40.20 11.27 18.16
C LEU A 710 -39.51 12.48 17.53
#